data_AF-A0A7X5TBU4-F1
#
_entry.id   AF-A0A7X5TBU4-F1
#
_cell.length_a   1.000
_cell.length_b   1.000
_cell.length_c   1.000
_cell.angle_alpha   90.00
_cell.angle_beta   90.00
_cell.angle_gamma   90.00
#
_symmetry.space_group_name_H-M   'P 1'
#
loop_
_entity.id
_entity.type
_entity.pdbx_description
1 polymer ?
#
loop_
_entity_poly.entity_id
_entity_poly.type
_entity_poly.pdbx_seq_one_letter_code
_entity_poly.pdbx_strand_id
1 'polypeptide(L)'
;MKTNKIPLRTNRILNFFLISLLLILIRVWYLSVVQYDVHYEESQKPKRRTVIERVERGTIRDRFNIPLAVNKMQYNAAICYADIRQMRRKERRLYIEKLSHFLAEALEMNPLDIEDTIYGKACLFPHTPFVLKEDIPEKLYHRLKMCERDWLGIQMQQTTKRLYPQGKSACDVIGYLGAIAPPEYFQIAQEIATLKAYLADYEAGKATFLPKGFLNASEVCERLSSLQTRAYTINDQVGKSGIEASFDELLHGALGKKMYEIDIKGNVLGDLPGGKTPIPGERLILSLSSELQLEAEKLLAEYEFLQDVRDRAGGRQRYHPLQRGGAIVVMHPKTGEILALASYPRFDPNDLVPAQSLEKRKENRASILKWLESDSYIGDIWDGKKPLEREGFAKGAFFTEETSLTWETYLHTILSEKSTLHKIMGSIDTIAKAVHLDEDLLDTIPFERDKLLLLDLIRMVAPKETFPESLLHHVEDQSLSDLRLFCQTAARHLAPLRELAFECFHSLDFRKWREENFKKFLKEKRAEELAKRRYARPYTEYLEREENEQFAAFWEDNRLKLLYAYIMNEGECQYLQDIAYLRKQADDPLLEELKSLLIPMQKSDRLAYLQNLRTYQDLTRPLIGKYPALRSQDQVQYEKHLAAAFYPYCGFGYGRSQAFRHASPMGSIFKVIPAYAGLKQQSEREARDLNPLTLTDDMQWTASPGSNSQVLGFKENGETIKRLYKGGRLPRAYPKIGKIDIVKALERSSNLYFSILAGDVLENPGSLLSAAMAFGLGSKTGIDLPGEYPGKLPDDIFHNKTGLYSFAIGQHSLIATPLQTAVVFSAIANGGEILKPQMLNFSAGKQLTCYEPKVVDTLDFSPELRATLLKGMQQVTNGERGSARTAIMREDFHNKEALKAYRKLAPTIVGKTGTAEILFKQTLDAESTAELEKHVWFGGISFKDKNLEEPELVVIVYSRFGSAGRQGAPIVAKLTQKWREIQTLH
;
A
#
# COMPACT_ATOMS: atom_id res chain seq x y z
N MET A 1 40.79 39.20 -82.28
CA MET A 1 40.33 38.34 -81.16
C MET A 1 40.16 39.20 -79.91
N LYS A 2 39.15 38.85 -79.09
CA LYS A 2 38.77 39.40 -77.77
C LYS A 2 40.00 39.85 -76.96
N THR A 3 40.02 41.00 -76.30
CA THR A 3 39.57 41.15 -74.90
C THR A 3 39.70 42.62 -74.46
N ASN A 4 38.68 43.17 -73.79
CA ASN A 4 38.77 44.13 -72.67
C ASN A 4 37.38 44.73 -72.33
N LYS A 5 36.37 43.88 -72.16
CA LYS A 5 35.05 44.25 -71.58
C LYS A 5 34.88 43.82 -70.11
N ILE A 6 35.96 43.34 -69.47
CA ILE A 6 35.93 42.85 -68.08
C ILE A 6 35.87 43.99 -67.03
N PRO A 7 36.59 45.12 -67.13
CA PRO A 7 36.61 46.09 -66.02
C PRO A 7 35.26 46.80 -65.80
N LEU A 8 34.46 46.98 -66.86
CA LEU A 8 33.15 47.65 -66.78
C LEU A 8 32.06 46.81 -66.10
N ARG A 9 32.08 45.47 -66.27
CA ARG A 9 31.11 44.58 -65.60
C ARG A 9 31.48 44.38 -64.13
N THR A 10 32.77 44.21 -63.83
CA THR A 10 33.25 44.07 -62.45
C THR A 10 32.98 45.35 -61.64
N ASN A 11 33.18 46.54 -62.21
CA ASN A 11 32.81 47.80 -61.53
C ASN A 11 31.30 47.95 -61.30
N ARG A 12 30.46 47.45 -62.20
CA ARG A 12 28.99 47.48 -61.98
C ARG A 12 28.56 46.55 -60.85
N ILE A 13 29.17 45.36 -60.76
CA ILE A 13 28.90 44.42 -59.66
C ILE A 13 29.42 45.00 -58.34
N LEU A 14 30.64 45.57 -58.33
CA LEU A 14 31.21 46.22 -57.15
C LEU A 14 30.35 47.40 -56.69
N ASN A 15 29.89 48.25 -57.61
CA ASN A 15 29.01 49.37 -57.29
C ASN A 15 27.65 48.89 -56.78
N PHE A 16 27.08 47.83 -57.35
CA PHE A 16 25.85 47.23 -56.82
C PHE A 16 26.05 46.71 -55.40
N PHE A 17 27.19 46.08 -55.12
CA PHE A 17 27.55 45.59 -53.78
C PHE A 17 27.79 46.74 -52.79
N LEU A 18 28.43 47.82 -53.23
CA LEU A 18 28.64 49.03 -52.41
C LEU A 18 27.31 49.73 -52.11
N ILE A 19 26.39 49.81 -53.08
CA ILE A 19 25.06 50.39 -52.89
C ILE A 19 24.22 49.51 -51.95
N SER A 20 24.25 48.19 -52.09
CA SER A 20 23.53 47.30 -51.17
C SER A 20 24.11 47.36 -49.76
N LEU A 21 25.44 47.41 -49.61
CA LEU A 21 26.10 47.60 -48.32
C LEU A 21 25.73 48.96 -47.71
N LEU A 22 25.68 50.02 -48.51
CA LEU A 22 25.25 51.35 -48.08
C LEU A 22 23.78 51.34 -47.61
N LEU A 23 22.88 50.66 -48.33
CA LEU A 23 21.48 50.50 -47.93
C LEU A 23 21.34 49.73 -46.62
N ILE A 24 22.14 48.67 -46.43
CA ILE A 24 22.19 47.93 -45.17
C ILE A 24 22.70 48.83 -44.04
N LEU A 25 23.78 49.60 -44.28
CA LEU A 25 24.33 50.53 -43.29
C LEU A 25 23.32 51.64 -42.93
N ILE A 26 22.59 52.18 -43.91
CA ILE A 26 21.53 53.15 -43.68
C ILE A 26 20.38 52.51 -42.88
N ARG A 27 20.02 51.25 -43.17
CA ARG A 27 18.98 50.54 -42.43
C ARG A 27 19.41 50.23 -41.00
N VAL A 28 20.68 49.84 -40.79
CA VAL A 28 21.26 49.63 -39.46
C VAL A 28 21.28 50.94 -38.70
N TRP A 29 21.76 52.03 -39.29
CA TRP A 29 21.73 53.36 -38.68
C TRP A 29 20.31 53.80 -38.32
N TYR A 30 19.33 53.57 -39.21
CA TYR A 30 17.92 53.86 -38.93
C TYR A 30 17.39 53.07 -37.74
N LEU A 31 17.71 51.77 -37.63
CA LEU A 31 17.30 50.96 -36.48
C LEU A 31 18.06 51.30 -35.19
N SER A 32 19.36 51.61 -35.30
CA SER A 32 20.27 51.80 -34.17
C SER A 32 20.32 53.22 -33.62
N VAL A 33 19.91 54.22 -34.40
CA VAL A 33 19.98 55.64 -34.04
C VAL A 33 18.60 56.27 -34.09
N VAL A 34 17.87 56.15 -35.21
CA VAL A 34 16.57 56.84 -35.37
C VAL A 34 15.47 56.17 -34.56
N GLN A 35 15.41 54.83 -34.58
CA GLN A 35 14.45 54.07 -33.78
C GLN A 35 15.02 53.59 -32.45
N TYR A 36 16.22 54.04 -32.06
CA TYR A 36 16.85 53.61 -30.81
C TYR A 36 15.94 53.86 -29.63
N ASP A 37 15.44 55.09 -29.48
CA ASP A 37 14.62 55.48 -28.33
C ASP A 37 13.31 54.69 -28.29
N VAL A 38 12.68 54.45 -29.44
CA VAL A 38 11.46 53.65 -29.54
C VAL A 38 11.74 52.21 -29.13
N HIS A 39 12.75 51.55 -29.71
CA HIS A 39 13.11 50.16 -29.34
C HIS A 39 13.63 50.05 -27.90
N TYR A 40 14.27 51.10 -27.39
CA TYR A 40 14.73 51.19 -26.01
C TYR A 40 13.54 51.31 -25.06
N GLU A 41 12.59 52.20 -25.31
CA GLU A 41 11.32 52.29 -24.59
C GLU A 41 10.51 50.98 -24.68
N GLU A 42 10.43 50.36 -25.87
CA GLU A 42 9.79 49.06 -26.04
C GLU A 42 10.50 47.94 -25.27
N SER A 43 11.83 48.01 -25.14
CA SER A 43 12.60 47.07 -24.33
C SER A 43 12.45 47.32 -22.83
N GLN A 44 12.15 48.57 -22.45
CA GLN A 44 11.82 49.00 -21.08
C GLN A 44 10.36 48.76 -20.71
N LYS A 45 9.49 48.44 -21.67
CA LYS A 45 8.10 48.10 -21.38
C LYS A 45 8.09 46.96 -20.36
N PRO A 46 7.41 47.16 -19.23
CA PRO A 46 7.42 46.19 -18.17
C PRO A 46 6.76 44.88 -18.63
N LYS A 47 7.32 43.77 -18.17
CA LYS A 47 6.86 42.43 -18.56
C LYS A 47 5.79 41.96 -17.59
N ARG A 48 4.94 41.05 -18.06
CA ARG A 48 3.94 40.39 -17.20
C ARG A 48 4.53 39.12 -16.61
N ARG A 49 4.51 39.01 -15.29
CA ARG A 49 4.86 37.77 -14.56
C ARG A 49 3.62 37.24 -13.88
N THR A 50 3.24 36.01 -14.20
CA THR A 50 2.18 35.30 -13.44
C THR A 50 2.83 34.46 -12.35
N VAL A 51 2.40 34.65 -11.11
CA VAL A 51 2.80 33.82 -9.97
C VAL A 51 1.57 33.05 -9.48
N ILE A 52 1.75 31.74 -9.31
CA ILE A 52 0.70 30.87 -8.78
C ILE A 52 0.65 31.09 -7.27
N GLU A 53 -0.52 31.44 -6.76
CA GLU A 53 -0.78 31.55 -5.32
C GLU A 53 -1.36 30.22 -4.83
N ARG A 54 -0.60 29.54 -3.97
CA ARG A 54 -0.99 28.24 -3.42
C ARG A 54 -2.06 28.43 -2.35
N VAL A 55 -2.89 27.40 -2.19
CA VAL A 55 -3.96 27.37 -1.20
C VAL A 55 -3.74 26.28 -0.17
N GLU A 56 -4.30 26.50 1.00
CA GLU A 56 -4.36 25.47 2.02
C GLU A 56 -5.35 24.38 1.60
N ARG A 57 -4.88 23.13 1.73
CA ARG A 57 -5.71 21.95 1.52
C ARG A 57 -6.79 21.84 2.59
N GLY A 58 -7.98 21.41 2.24
CA GLY A 58 -9.08 21.19 3.19
C GLY A 58 -8.69 20.27 4.35
N THR A 59 -9.20 20.54 5.56
CA THR A 59 -8.97 19.67 6.73
C THR A 59 -9.96 18.50 6.73
N ILE A 60 -9.51 17.30 7.10
CA ILE A 60 -10.38 16.13 7.32
C ILE A 60 -10.60 15.99 8.82
N ARG A 61 -11.85 15.87 9.23
CA ARG A 61 -12.23 15.68 10.63
C ARG A 61 -13.28 14.60 10.77
N ASP A 62 -13.39 14.06 11.97
CA ASP A 62 -14.41 13.08 12.31
C ASP A 62 -15.78 13.75 12.55
N ARG A 63 -16.79 12.95 12.87
CA ARG A 63 -18.17 13.42 13.08
C ARG A 63 -18.34 14.41 14.24
N PHE A 64 -17.41 14.41 15.19
CA PHE A 64 -17.38 15.30 16.34
C PHE A 64 -16.37 16.45 16.16
N ASN A 65 -15.93 16.70 14.92
CA ASN A 65 -15.00 17.74 14.54
C ASN A 65 -13.57 17.53 15.12
N ILE A 66 -13.20 16.31 15.50
CA ILE A 66 -11.85 15.93 15.91
C ILE A 66 -10.93 15.87 14.66
N PRO A 67 -9.75 16.50 14.67
CA PRO A 67 -8.87 16.54 13.51
C PRO A 67 -8.25 15.17 13.19
N LEU A 68 -8.45 14.72 11.95
CA LEU A 68 -7.87 13.50 11.38
C LEU A 68 -6.73 13.81 10.40
N ALA A 69 -6.88 14.88 9.61
CA ALA A 69 -5.82 15.41 8.75
C ALA A 69 -5.88 16.95 8.73
N VAL A 70 -4.76 17.59 9.06
CA VAL A 70 -4.64 19.05 9.18
C VAL A 70 -3.38 19.54 8.48
N ASN A 71 -3.33 20.83 8.22
CA ASN A 71 -2.13 21.48 7.70
C ASN A 71 -1.37 22.08 8.89
N LYS A 72 -0.09 21.72 9.03
CA LYS A 72 0.84 22.34 9.98
C LYS A 72 1.68 23.37 9.24
N MET A 73 1.87 24.54 9.84
CA MET A 73 2.76 25.56 9.30
C MET A 73 4.19 25.02 9.23
N GLN A 74 4.86 25.27 8.12
CA GLN A 74 6.23 24.87 7.83
C GLN A 74 7.01 26.08 7.33
N TYR A 75 8.11 26.40 8.02
CA TYR A 75 8.97 27.53 7.68
C TYR A 75 10.21 27.03 6.94
N ASN A 76 10.51 27.57 5.77
CA ASN A 76 11.63 27.12 4.95
C ASN A 76 12.61 28.26 4.67
N ALA A 77 13.90 27.97 4.74
CA ALA A 77 14.95 28.85 4.25
C ALA A 77 15.21 28.58 2.77
N ALA A 78 14.99 29.56 1.90
CA ALA A 78 15.25 29.46 0.47
C ALA A 78 16.17 30.58 -0.02
N ILE A 79 16.77 30.38 -1.19
CA ILE A 79 17.58 31.38 -1.89
C ILE A 79 17.03 31.65 -3.27
N CYS A 80 16.95 32.91 -3.65
CA CYS A 80 16.71 33.36 -5.02
C CYS A 80 18.01 33.91 -5.63
N TYR A 81 18.52 33.21 -6.66
CA TYR A 81 19.80 33.58 -7.28
C TYR A 81 19.70 34.86 -8.13
N ALA A 82 18.53 35.20 -8.67
CA ALA A 82 18.33 36.36 -9.54
C ALA A 82 18.71 37.66 -8.82
N ASP A 83 18.43 37.74 -7.52
CA ASP A 83 18.76 38.89 -6.71
C ASP A 83 20.29 39.03 -6.63
N ILE A 84 20.98 37.93 -6.30
CA ILE A 84 22.45 37.85 -6.22
C ILE A 84 23.11 38.12 -7.58
N ARG A 85 22.44 37.73 -8.69
CA ARG A 85 22.94 37.88 -10.06
C ARG A 85 23.13 39.34 -10.47
N GLN A 86 22.53 40.29 -9.77
CA GLN A 86 22.69 41.73 -10.05
C GLN A 86 24.11 42.23 -9.75
N MET A 87 24.86 41.54 -8.88
CA MET A 87 26.23 41.91 -8.52
C MET A 87 27.25 41.60 -9.61
N ARG A 88 28.35 42.37 -9.64
CA ARG A 88 29.50 42.12 -10.53
C ARG A 88 30.09 40.74 -10.23
N ARG A 89 30.56 40.04 -11.28
CA ARG A 89 30.98 38.64 -11.19
C ARG A 89 32.05 38.35 -10.12
N LYS A 90 33.01 39.26 -9.92
CA LYS A 90 34.08 39.11 -8.91
C LYS A 90 33.53 39.28 -7.48
N GLU A 91 32.71 40.30 -7.26
CA GLU A 91 32.06 40.59 -5.96
C GLU A 91 31.06 39.50 -5.58
N ARG A 92 30.34 38.97 -6.57
CA ARG A 92 29.35 37.91 -6.37
C ARG A 92 29.93 36.65 -5.73
N ARG A 93 31.12 36.23 -6.17
CA ARG A 93 31.76 35.01 -5.66
C ARG A 93 32.06 35.14 -4.17
N LEU A 94 32.72 36.24 -3.79
CA LEU A 94 33.03 36.55 -2.40
C LEU A 94 31.76 36.75 -1.55
N TYR A 95 30.71 37.31 -2.15
CA TYR A 95 29.43 37.48 -1.47
C TYR A 95 28.75 36.13 -1.19
N ILE A 96 28.70 35.23 -2.17
CA ILE A 96 28.13 33.89 -2.01
C ILE A 96 28.89 33.11 -0.94
N GLU A 97 30.22 33.16 -0.94
CA GLU A 97 31.06 32.54 0.09
C GLU A 97 30.68 33.02 1.51
N LYS A 98 30.61 34.35 1.71
CA LYS A 98 30.19 34.94 2.99
C LYS A 98 28.76 34.59 3.38
N LEU A 99 27.84 34.63 2.43
CA LEU A 99 26.44 34.28 2.62
C LEU A 99 26.30 32.80 3.03
N SER A 100 27.04 31.92 2.36
CA SER A 100 27.07 30.49 2.66
C SER A 100 27.60 30.22 4.05
N HIS A 101 28.66 30.92 4.50
CA HIS A 101 29.14 30.80 5.89
C HIS A 101 28.12 31.28 6.93
N PHE A 102 27.48 32.43 6.69
CA PHE A 102 26.42 32.94 7.57
C PHE A 102 25.24 31.97 7.67
N LEU A 103 24.78 31.44 6.54
CA LEU A 103 23.68 30.49 6.50
C LEU A 103 24.07 29.12 7.06
N ALA A 104 25.31 28.68 6.86
CA ALA A 104 25.84 27.44 7.43
C ALA A 104 25.77 27.45 8.96
N GLU A 105 26.19 28.55 9.58
CA GLU A 105 26.11 28.72 11.04
C GLU A 105 24.66 28.75 11.51
N ALA A 106 23.79 29.48 10.81
CA ALA A 106 22.39 29.62 11.21
C ALA A 106 21.55 28.35 10.98
N LEU A 107 21.86 27.58 9.93
CA LEU A 107 21.11 26.41 9.48
C LEU A 107 21.78 25.09 9.88
N GLU A 108 22.93 25.11 10.56
CA GLU A 108 23.70 23.91 10.92
C GLU A 108 23.99 23.02 9.68
N MET A 109 24.54 23.64 8.64
CA MET A 109 24.87 22.98 7.36
C MET A 109 26.32 23.24 6.99
N ASN A 110 26.89 22.43 6.10
CA ASN A 110 28.22 22.70 5.56
C ASN A 110 28.16 23.90 4.60
N PRO A 111 29.02 24.93 4.76
CA PRO A 111 29.04 26.10 3.88
C PRO A 111 29.33 25.74 2.41
N LEU A 112 30.15 24.73 2.15
CA LEU A 112 30.48 24.29 0.78
C LEU A 112 29.24 23.71 0.09
N ASP A 113 28.44 22.91 0.79
CA ASP A 113 27.21 22.31 0.25
C ASP A 113 26.19 23.39 -0.13
N ILE A 114 26.09 24.46 0.69
CA ILE A 114 25.22 25.60 0.39
C ILE A 114 25.73 26.33 -0.87
N GLU A 115 27.03 26.61 -0.95
CA GLU A 115 27.64 27.26 -2.11
C GLU A 115 27.42 26.46 -3.41
N ASP A 116 27.67 25.15 -3.37
CA ASP A 116 27.45 24.24 -4.50
C ASP A 116 25.97 24.17 -4.89
N THR A 117 25.07 24.11 -3.90
CA THR A 117 23.62 24.15 -4.16
C THR A 117 23.20 25.44 -4.85
N ILE A 118 23.76 26.58 -4.43
CA ILE A 118 23.49 27.88 -5.04
C ILE A 118 23.93 27.91 -6.50
N TYR A 119 25.18 27.52 -6.79
CA TYR A 119 25.69 27.52 -8.16
C TYR A 119 25.02 26.47 -9.06
N GLY A 120 24.73 25.29 -8.52
CA GLY A 120 24.07 24.21 -9.27
C GLY A 120 22.66 24.62 -9.73
N LYS A 121 21.88 25.25 -8.85
CA LYS A 121 20.49 25.66 -9.14
C LYS A 121 20.38 27.02 -9.84
N ALA A 122 21.40 27.87 -9.73
CA ALA A 122 21.44 29.21 -10.35
C ALA A 122 21.13 29.23 -11.86
N CYS A 123 21.57 28.21 -12.60
CA CYS A 123 21.38 28.13 -14.05
C CYS A 123 19.92 27.84 -14.46
N LEU A 124 19.14 27.19 -13.60
CA LEU A 124 17.81 26.63 -13.95
C LEU A 124 16.69 27.42 -13.33
N PHE A 125 16.93 27.85 -12.10
CA PHE A 125 15.99 28.56 -11.27
C PHE A 125 16.57 29.92 -10.86
N PRO A 126 17.06 30.75 -11.81
CA PRO A 126 17.59 32.06 -11.43
C PRO A 126 16.49 32.87 -10.73
N HIS A 127 15.27 32.87 -11.26
CA HIS A 127 14.16 33.68 -10.74
C HIS A 127 13.20 32.94 -9.81
N THR A 128 13.48 31.67 -9.50
CA THR A 128 12.63 30.83 -8.65
C THR A 128 13.40 30.50 -7.37
N PRO A 129 12.90 30.90 -6.19
CA PRO A 129 13.55 30.55 -4.94
C PRO A 129 13.58 29.03 -4.77
N PHE A 130 14.75 28.49 -4.46
CA PHE A 130 14.92 27.07 -4.13
C PHE A 130 15.22 26.92 -2.64
N VAL A 131 14.59 25.92 -2.02
CA VAL A 131 14.74 25.65 -0.58
C VAL A 131 16.12 25.06 -0.30
N LEU A 132 16.79 25.61 0.70
CA LEU A 132 18.04 25.10 1.29
C LEU A 132 17.73 24.15 2.45
N LYS A 133 16.90 24.61 3.40
CA LYS A 133 16.50 23.83 4.59
C LYS A 133 15.00 24.00 4.83
N GLU A 134 14.33 22.87 5.04
CA GLU A 134 12.90 22.76 5.30
C GLU A 134 12.60 22.73 6.80
N ASP A 135 11.45 23.28 7.22
CA ASP A 135 10.95 23.36 8.61
C ASP A 135 11.96 23.88 9.66
N ILE A 136 12.51 25.06 9.43
CA ILE A 136 13.34 25.75 10.43
C ILE A 136 12.47 26.21 11.62
N PRO A 137 13.05 26.28 12.85
CA PRO A 137 12.33 26.81 14.00
C PRO A 137 11.77 28.21 13.73
N GLU A 138 10.55 28.49 14.20
CA GLU A 138 9.88 29.78 13.99
C GLU A 138 10.73 30.99 14.42
N LYS A 139 11.42 30.86 15.57
CA LYS A 139 12.36 31.88 16.05
C LYS A 139 13.51 32.14 15.06
N LEU A 140 14.04 31.08 14.44
CA LEU A 140 15.09 31.17 13.44
C LEU A 140 14.56 31.77 12.12
N TYR A 141 13.35 31.37 11.71
CA TYR A 141 12.66 31.94 10.54
C TYR A 141 12.55 33.46 10.67
N HIS A 142 12.03 33.98 11.79
CA HIS A 142 11.90 35.42 11.97
C HIS A 142 13.24 36.14 12.02
N ARG A 143 14.27 35.53 12.64
CA ARG A 143 15.63 36.07 12.63
C ARG A 143 16.17 36.22 11.20
N LEU A 144 16.08 35.15 10.40
CA LEU A 144 16.54 35.17 9.01
C LEU A 144 15.67 36.06 8.12
N LYS A 145 14.36 36.16 8.40
CA LYS A 145 13.43 37.06 7.71
C LYS A 145 13.83 38.53 7.89
N MET A 146 14.27 38.92 9.09
CA MET A 146 14.81 40.26 9.33
C MET A 146 16.11 40.51 8.56
N CYS A 147 16.95 39.49 8.44
CA CYS A 147 18.20 39.55 7.69
C CYS A 147 18.02 39.60 6.17
N GLU A 148 16.83 39.35 5.60
CA GLU A 148 16.58 39.45 4.15
C GLU A 148 16.91 40.84 3.58
N ARG A 149 16.80 41.88 4.41
CA ARG A 149 17.15 43.26 4.01
C ARG A 149 18.67 43.44 3.85
N ASP A 150 19.44 42.78 4.72
CA ASP A 150 20.90 42.93 4.79
C ASP A 150 21.60 41.94 3.85
N TRP A 151 20.99 40.76 3.64
CA TRP A 151 21.50 39.68 2.81
C TRP A 151 20.61 39.44 1.60
N LEU A 152 21.04 40.03 0.50
CA LEU A 152 20.48 39.86 -0.84
C LEU A 152 20.42 38.38 -1.28
N GLY A 153 19.26 37.95 -1.75
CA GLY A 153 18.99 36.59 -2.22
C GLY A 153 18.41 35.64 -1.17
N ILE A 154 18.46 35.97 0.12
CA ILE A 154 17.73 35.20 1.13
C ILE A 154 16.22 35.42 0.93
N GLN A 155 15.46 34.32 0.82
CA GLN A 155 14.00 34.35 0.78
C GLN A 155 13.44 33.28 1.72
N MET A 156 12.86 33.70 2.82
CA MET A 156 12.16 32.86 3.77
C MET A 156 10.74 32.58 3.26
N GLN A 157 10.41 31.29 3.13
CA GLN A 157 9.11 30.82 2.65
C GLN A 157 8.30 30.27 3.81
N GLN A 158 7.04 30.69 3.89
CA GLN A 158 6.05 30.09 4.77
C GLN A 158 5.18 29.16 3.90
N THR A 159 5.15 27.89 4.26
CA THR A 159 4.41 26.83 3.55
C THR A 159 3.63 25.99 4.54
N THR A 160 2.82 25.05 4.06
CA THR A 160 2.09 24.14 4.93
C THR A 160 2.42 22.70 4.59
N LYS A 161 2.63 21.88 5.62
CA LYS A 161 2.82 20.44 5.51
C LYS A 161 1.59 19.72 6.03
N ARG A 162 1.19 18.63 5.37
CA ARG A 162 0.10 17.77 5.86
C ARG A 162 0.54 17.00 7.10
N LEU A 163 -0.34 16.93 8.11
CA LEU A 163 -0.13 16.20 9.36
C LEU A 163 -1.38 15.37 9.67
N TYR A 164 -1.16 14.12 10.11
CA TYR A 164 -2.20 13.20 10.57
C TYR A 164 -2.07 13.01 12.08
N PRO A 165 -2.84 13.75 12.92
CA PRO A 165 -2.64 13.76 14.37
C PRO A 165 -2.89 12.41 15.06
N GLN A 166 -3.75 11.57 14.48
CA GLN A 166 -4.11 10.26 15.03
C GLN A 166 -3.11 9.14 14.66
N GLY A 167 -2.04 9.47 13.94
CA GLY A 167 -1.01 8.51 13.52
C GLY A 167 -1.59 7.32 12.75
N LYS A 168 -1.38 6.11 13.26
CA LYS A 168 -1.84 4.86 12.62
C LYS A 168 -3.35 4.62 12.68
N SER A 169 -4.11 5.35 13.50
CA SER A 169 -5.54 5.10 13.60
C SER A 169 -6.27 5.59 12.35
N ALA A 170 -7.19 4.77 11.83
CA ALA A 170 -7.91 5.01 10.59
C ALA A 170 -7.01 5.22 9.36
N CYS A 171 -5.75 4.73 9.36
CA CYS A 171 -4.79 4.98 8.28
C CYS A 171 -5.29 4.56 6.89
N ASP A 172 -5.97 3.42 6.80
CA ASP A 172 -6.56 2.88 5.56
C ASP A 172 -7.75 3.69 5.06
N VAL A 173 -8.46 4.35 5.98
CA VAL A 173 -9.64 5.16 5.71
C VAL A 173 -9.22 6.55 5.25
N ILE A 174 -8.38 7.22 6.04
CA ILE A 174 -7.92 8.58 5.75
C ILE A 174 -7.02 8.57 4.51
N GLY A 175 -6.09 7.61 4.46
CA GLY A 175 -5.07 7.52 3.43
C GLY A 175 -3.92 8.50 3.65
N TYR A 176 -3.20 8.80 2.58
CA TYR A 176 -2.02 9.67 2.61
C TYR A 176 -1.85 10.51 1.34
N LEU A 177 -1.01 11.54 1.43
CA LEU A 177 -0.59 12.36 0.30
C LEU A 177 0.72 11.83 -0.29
N GLY A 178 0.86 11.93 -1.60
CA GLY A 178 2.11 11.68 -2.30
C GLY A 178 2.30 12.63 -3.47
N ALA A 179 3.51 12.69 -4.02
CA ALA A 179 3.75 13.47 -5.23
C ALA A 179 2.89 12.97 -6.40
N ILE A 180 2.38 13.88 -7.24
CA ILE A 180 1.68 13.51 -8.46
C ILE A 180 2.60 12.65 -9.35
N ALA A 181 2.10 11.51 -9.81
CA ALA A 181 2.91 10.67 -10.70
C ALA A 181 2.94 11.32 -12.10
N PRO A 182 4.07 11.31 -12.84
CA PRO A 182 4.09 11.87 -14.18
C PRO A 182 2.99 11.32 -15.12
N PRO A 183 2.70 9.99 -15.14
CA PRO A 183 1.60 9.46 -15.95
C PRO A 183 0.23 10.02 -15.57
N GLU A 184 -0.03 10.20 -14.27
CA GLU A 184 -1.27 10.77 -13.74
C GLU A 184 -1.44 12.23 -14.15
N TYR A 185 -0.37 13.02 -14.06
CA TYR A 185 -0.35 14.40 -14.57
C TYR A 185 -0.63 14.45 -16.07
N PHE A 186 0.00 13.57 -16.86
CA PHE A 186 -0.21 13.54 -18.31
C PHE A 186 -1.63 13.08 -18.69
N GLN A 187 -2.25 12.18 -17.91
CA GLN A 187 -3.65 11.79 -18.11
C GLN A 187 -4.60 12.97 -17.92
N ILE A 188 -4.44 13.75 -16.86
CA ILE A 188 -5.26 14.95 -16.61
C ILE A 188 -5.03 15.99 -17.71
N ALA A 189 -3.77 16.22 -18.11
CA ALA A 189 -3.45 17.14 -19.20
C ALA A 189 -4.05 16.69 -20.54
N GLN A 190 -4.04 15.39 -20.81
CA GLN A 190 -4.68 14.81 -21.99
C GLN A 190 -6.19 14.97 -21.93
N GLU A 191 -6.83 14.67 -20.79
CA GLU A 191 -8.27 14.86 -20.57
C GLU A 191 -8.68 16.30 -20.92
N ILE A 192 -7.98 17.30 -20.35
CA ILE A 192 -8.19 18.73 -20.63
C ILE A 192 -8.07 19.03 -22.14
N ALA A 193 -7.06 18.48 -22.81
CA ALA A 193 -6.88 18.69 -24.24
C ALA A 193 -8.02 18.07 -25.07
N THR A 194 -8.50 16.87 -24.72
CA THR A 194 -9.64 16.23 -25.37
C THR A 194 -10.93 17.02 -25.20
N LEU A 195 -11.24 17.48 -23.97
CA LEU A 195 -12.46 18.23 -23.70
C LEU A 195 -12.44 19.58 -24.42
N LYS A 196 -11.28 20.26 -24.45
CA LYS A 196 -11.10 21.50 -25.22
C LYS A 196 -11.29 21.30 -26.72
N ALA A 197 -10.72 20.24 -27.27
CA ALA A 197 -10.85 19.93 -28.69
C ALA A 197 -12.31 19.66 -29.05
N TYR A 198 -13.02 18.87 -28.23
CA TYR A 198 -14.44 18.62 -28.41
C TYR A 198 -15.26 19.92 -28.39
N LEU A 199 -15.05 20.79 -27.40
CA LEU A 199 -15.80 22.04 -27.30
C LEU A 199 -15.50 23.00 -28.46
N ALA A 200 -14.24 23.10 -28.89
CA ALA A 200 -13.87 23.91 -30.05
C ALA A 200 -14.52 23.41 -31.34
N ASP A 201 -14.59 22.09 -31.54
CA ASP A 201 -15.26 21.51 -32.71
C ASP A 201 -16.79 21.61 -32.61
N TYR A 202 -17.35 21.50 -31.40
CA TYR A 202 -18.78 21.70 -31.12
C TYR A 202 -19.21 23.14 -31.40
N GLU A 203 -18.45 24.12 -30.90
CA GLU A 203 -18.66 25.56 -31.18
C GLU A 203 -18.49 25.89 -32.67
N ALA A 204 -17.60 25.17 -33.36
CA ALA A 204 -17.40 25.28 -34.81
C ALA A 204 -18.48 24.56 -35.64
N GLY A 205 -19.49 23.93 -35.00
CA GLY A 205 -20.59 23.24 -35.68
C GLY A 205 -20.20 21.96 -36.41
N LYS A 206 -19.05 21.35 -36.07
CA LYS A 206 -18.62 20.07 -36.67
C LYS A 206 -19.34 18.90 -35.99
N ALA A 207 -19.62 17.84 -36.75
CA ALA A 207 -20.17 16.62 -36.18
C ALA A 207 -19.11 15.92 -35.31
N THR A 208 -19.28 16.01 -33.99
CA THR A 208 -18.41 15.38 -32.99
C THR A 208 -19.20 14.48 -32.06
N PHE A 209 -18.59 13.36 -31.67
CA PHE A 209 -19.17 12.46 -30.69
C PHE A 209 -18.87 12.96 -29.28
N LEU A 210 -19.84 12.85 -28.36
CA LEU A 210 -19.64 13.14 -26.94
C LEU A 210 -18.48 12.28 -26.40
N PRO A 211 -17.55 12.87 -25.62
CA PRO A 211 -16.54 12.10 -24.93
C PRO A 211 -17.19 11.04 -24.02
N LYS A 212 -16.54 9.89 -23.84
CA LYS A 212 -17.08 8.78 -23.05
C LYS A 212 -17.40 9.26 -21.62
N GLY A 213 -18.62 9.00 -21.16
CA GLY A 213 -19.05 9.30 -19.78
C GLY A 213 -19.80 10.62 -19.60
N PHE A 214 -20.04 11.39 -20.67
CA PHE A 214 -20.82 12.63 -20.61
C PHE A 214 -22.15 12.47 -21.36
N LEU A 215 -23.23 13.00 -20.77
CA LEU A 215 -24.56 12.95 -21.35
C LEU A 215 -24.83 14.14 -22.29
N ASN A 216 -24.18 15.27 -22.05
CA ASN A 216 -24.38 16.50 -22.81
C ASN A 216 -23.13 17.41 -22.81
N ALA A 217 -23.11 18.42 -23.69
CA ALA A 217 -21.98 19.35 -23.80
C ALA A 217 -21.83 20.29 -22.58
N SER A 218 -22.90 20.51 -21.80
CA SER A 218 -22.83 21.32 -20.58
C SER A 218 -21.96 20.65 -19.51
N GLU A 219 -22.14 19.35 -19.31
CA GLU A 219 -21.30 18.56 -18.38
C GLU A 219 -19.83 18.57 -18.83
N VAL A 220 -19.57 18.56 -20.13
CA VAL A 220 -18.21 18.70 -20.69
C VAL A 220 -17.61 20.06 -20.33
N CYS A 221 -18.39 21.15 -20.49
CA CYS A 221 -17.98 22.49 -20.07
C CYS A 221 -17.70 22.57 -18.57
N GLU A 222 -18.56 22.00 -17.73
CA GLU A 222 -18.40 21.97 -16.28
C GLU A 222 -17.15 21.20 -15.86
N ARG A 223 -16.94 20.01 -16.45
CA ARG A 223 -15.74 19.20 -16.20
C ARG A 223 -14.47 19.93 -16.62
N LEU A 224 -14.46 20.52 -17.83
CA LEU A 224 -13.30 21.27 -18.30
C LEU A 224 -13.00 22.47 -17.39
N SER A 225 -14.03 23.23 -17.00
CA SER A 225 -13.91 24.37 -16.09
C SER A 225 -13.35 23.95 -14.73
N SER A 226 -13.82 22.82 -14.19
CA SER A 226 -13.32 22.21 -12.95
C SER A 226 -11.83 21.85 -13.06
N LEU A 227 -11.44 21.07 -14.09
CA LEU A 227 -10.06 20.65 -14.31
C LEU A 227 -9.11 21.82 -14.53
N GLN A 228 -9.52 22.85 -15.28
CA GLN A 228 -8.70 24.04 -15.49
C GLN A 228 -8.58 24.91 -14.23
N THR A 229 -9.62 24.92 -13.39
CA THR A 229 -9.63 25.67 -12.14
C THR A 229 -8.74 25.02 -11.07
N ARG A 230 -8.70 23.70 -11.04
CA ARG A 230 -7.93 22.88 -10.09
C ARG A 230 -6.59 22.39 -10.64
N ALA A 231 -6.12 22.99 -11.74
CA ALA A 231 -5.00 22.48 -12.52
C ALA A 231 -3.77 22.18 -11.65
N TYR A 232 -3.41 20.89 -11.55
CA TYR A 232 -2.23 20.43 -10.84
C TYR A 232 -0.95 20.92 -11.50
N THR A 233 0.06 21.20 -10.69
CA THR A 233 1.45 21.33 -11.11
C THR A 233 2.18 20.01 -10.86
N ILE A 234 3.27 19.79 -11.59
CA ILE A 234 4.09 18.57 -11.44
C ILE A 234 4.69 18.40 -10.04
N ASN A 235 4.71 19.48 -9.24
CA ASN A 235 5.24 19.51 -7.89
C ASN A 235 4.14 19.43 -6.81
N ASP A 236 2.87 19.30 -7.20
CA ASP A 236 1.78 19.22 -6.23
C ASP A 236 1.67 17.82 -5.63
N GLN A 237 1.19 17.81 -4.39
CA GLN A 237 0.84 16.60 -3.67
C GLN A 237 -0.64 16.29 -3.90
N VAL A 238 -0.91 15.03 -4.19
CA VAL A 238 -2.25 14.50 -4.44
C VAL A 238 -2.51 13.35 -3.48
N GLY A 239 -3.77 13.16 -3.10
CA GLY A 239 -4.18 12.00 -2.33
C GLY A 239 -3.94 10.71 -3.09
N LYS A 240 -3.28 9.74 -2.45
CA LYS A 240 -2.92 8.45 -3.06
C LYS A 240 -3.80 7.29 -2.59
N SER A 241 -4.42 7.43 -1.43
CA SER A 241 -5.31 6.42 -0.86
C SER A 241 -6.39 7.07 0.00
N GLY A 242 -7.38 6.27 0.40
CA GLY A 242 -8.40 6.68 1.36
C GLY A 242 -9.24 7.89 0.93
N ILE A 243 -9.73 8.64 1.92
CA ILE A 243 -10.46 9.91 1.77
C ILE A 243 -9.60 10.97 1.07
N GLU A 244 -8.28 11.00 1.35
CA GLU A 244 -7.37 11.93 0.68
C GLU A 244 -7.42 11.77 -0.86
N ALA A 245 -7.51 10.53 -1.37
CA ALA A 245 -7.62 10.27 -2.80
C ALA A 245 -9.05 10.46 -3.34
N SER A 246 -10.07 9.89 -2.67
CA SER A 246 -11.46 9.96 -3.14
C SER A 246 -11.97 11.39 -3.27
N PHE A 247 -11.55 12.25 -2.35
CA PHE A 247 -12.00 13.64 -2.27
C PHE A 247 -10.86 14.63 -2.52
N ASP A 248 -9.80 14.22 -3.24
CA ASP A 248 -8.67 15.09 -3.57
C ASP A 248 -9.15 16.38 -4.25
N GLU A 249 -10.13 16.26 -5.15
CA GLU A 249 -10.75 17.38 -5.85
C GLU A 249 -11.39 18.43 -4.92
N LEU A 250 -12.03 17.99 -3.81
CA LEU A 250 -12.63 18.90 -2.81
C LEU A 250 -11.56 19.46 -1.87
N LEU A 251 -10.61 18.61 -1.47
CA LEU A 251 -9.55 18.94 -0.54
C LEU A 251 -8.49 19.87 -1.14
N HIS A 252 -8.15 19.74 -2.43
CA HIS A 252 -7.06 20.49 -3.05
C HIS A 252 -7.39 21.99 -3.18
N GLY A 253 -8.66 22.34 -3.40
CA GLY A 253 -9.07 23.72 -3.67
C GLY A 253 -8.69 24.16 -5.09
N ALA A 254 -8.68 25.48 -5.33
CA ALA A 254 -8.32 26.06 -6.62
C ALA A 254 -7.16 27.05 -6.47
N LEU A 255 -6.11 26.85 -7.26
CA LEU A 255 -4.93 27.72 -7.26
C LEU A 255 -5.29 29.14 -7.74
N GLY A 256 -4.77 30.13 -7.01
CA GLY A 256 -4.83 31.52 -7.42
C GLY A 256 -3.75 31.85 -8.45
N LYS A 257 -3.94 32.93 -9.20
CA LYS A 257 -2.92 33.50 -10.08
C LYS A 257 -2.89 35.00 -9.85
N LYS A 258 -1.77 35.51 -9.33
CA LYS A 258 -1.49 36.95 -9.31
C LYS A 258 -0.62 37.29 -10.50
N MET A 259 -1.00 38.35 -11.21
CA MET A 259 -0.20 38.89 -12.29
C MET A 259 0.47 40.15 -11.79
N TYR A 260 1.79 40.19 -11.94
CA TYR A 260 2.60 41.33 -11.59
C TYR A 260 3.17 41.95 -12.86
N GLU A 261 3.21 43.27 -12.88
CA GLU A 261 4.04 44.04 -13.79
C GLU A 261 5.46 44.04 -13.22
N ILE A 262 6.45 43.63 -14.02
CA ILE A 262 7.85 43.54 -13.60
C ILE A 262 8.74 44.44 -14.46
N ASP A 263 9.70 45.09 -13.82
CA ASP A 263 10.80 45.80 -14.48
C ASP A 263 11.74 44.79 -15.19
N ILE A 264 12.61 45.28 -16.08
CA ILE A 264 13.69 44.52 -16.72
C ILE A 264 14.57 43.80 -15.68
N LYS A 265 14.72 44.40 -14.50
CA LYS A 265 15.47 43.83 -13.37
C LYS A 265 14.72 42.69 -12.65
N GLY A 266 13.45 42.46 -12.97
CA GLY A 266 12.59 41.43 -12.37
C GLY A 266 11.87 41.87 -11.09
N ASN A 267 12.05 43.12 -10.67
CA ASN A 267 11.36 43.72 -9.54
C ASN A 267 9.88 43.94 -9.88
N VAL A 268 9.00 43.68 -8.94
CA VAL A 268 7.56 43.91 -9.08
C VAL A 268 7.28 45.42 -9.01
N LEU A 269 6.71 45.99 -10.07
CA LEU A 269 6.28 47.38 -10.17
C LEU A 269 4.86 47.58 -9.62
N GLY A 270 3.99 46.59 -9.81
CA GLY A 270 2.61 46.64 -9.32
C GLY A 270 1.78 45.43 -9.75
N ASP A 271 0.57 45.33 -9.20
CA ASP A 271 -0.39 44.27 -9.49
C ASP A 271 -1.17 44.59 -10.77
N LEU A 272 -1.31 43.60 -11.67
CA LEU A 272 -2.10 43.72 -12.88
C LEU A 272 -3.52 43.15 -12.66
N PRO A 273 -4.56 43.84 -13.16
CA PRO A 273 -5.92 43.31 -13.15
C PRO A 273 -6.03 42.06 -14.05
N GLY A 274 -6.85 41.09 -13.63
CA GLY A 274 -7.06 39.81 -14.33
C GLY A 274 -6.48 38.58 -13.61
N GLY A 275 -5.95 38.75 -12.39
CA GLY A 275 -5.59 37.63 -11.53
C GLY A 275 -6.82 36.84 -11.06
N LYS A 276 -6.69 35.53 -10.87
CA LYS A 276 -7.75 34.67 -10.31
C LYS A 276 -7.49 34.51 -8.81
N THR A 277 -8.49 34.80 -7.98
CA THR A 277 -8.36 34.61 -6.53
C THR A 277 -8.28 33.12 -6.19
N PRO A 278 -7.37 32.72 -5.29
CA PRO A 278 -7.32 31.35 -4.78
C PRO A 278 -8.63 30.97 -4.06
N ILE A 279 -9.02 29.69 -4.13
CA ILE A 279 -10.12 29.13 -3.33
C ILE A 279 -9.53 28.02 -2.45
N PRO A 280 -9.61 28.13 -1.10
CA PRO A 280 -9.10 27.09 -0.22
C PRO A 280 -9.88 25.78 -0.39
N GLY A 281 -9.25 24.67 -0.06
CA GLY A 281 -9.91 23.37 -0.07
C GLY A 281 -11.02 23.27 0.97
N GLU A 282 -12.02 22.43 0.69
CA GLU A 282 -13.18 22.26 1.55
C GLU A 282 -12.84 21.44 2.79
N ARG A 283 -13.36 21.85 3.95
CA ARG A 283 -13.28 21.02 5.15
C ARG A 283 -14.26 19.85 5.01
N LEU A 284 -13.77 18.63 5.20
CA LEU A 284 -14.59 17.42 5.17
C LEU A 284 -14.87 16.94 6.59
N ILE A 285 -16.15 16.72 6.91
CA ILE A 285 -16.59 16.07 8.14
C ILE A 285 -17.06 14.66 7.78
N LEU A 286 -16.35 13.67 8.32
CA LEU A 286 -16.65 12.26 8.09
C LEU A 286 -17.74 11.77 9.04
N SER A 287 -18.40 10.67 8.67
CA SER A 287 -19.28 9.90 9.57
C SER A 287 -18.52 9.14 10.66
N LEU A 288 -17.21 8.95 10.47
CA LEU A 288 -16.33 8.21 11.37
C LEU A 288 -16.34 8.83 12.78
N SER A 289 -16.31 7.99 13.81
CA SER A 289 -15.97 8.39 15.18
C SER A 289 -14.56 7.93 15.51
N SER A 290 -13.66 8.88 15.80
CA SER A 290 -12.25 8.56 16.12
C SER A 290 -12.13 7.64 17.34
N GLU A 291 -12.96 7.88 18.36
CA GLU A 291 -12.97 7.06 19.58
C GLU A 291 -13.45 5.62 19.32
N LEU A 292 -14.53 5.47 18.55
CA LEU A 292 -15.06 4.15 18.22
C LEU A 292 -14.13 3.37 17.30
N GLN A 293 -13.50 4.07 16.35
CA GLN A 293 -12.47 3.51 15.47
C GLN A 293 -11.28 2.96 16.27
N LEU A 294 -10.75 3.74 17.21
CA LEU A 294 -9.63 3.32 18.04
C LEU A 294 -10.00 2.11 18.92
N GLU A 295 -11.20 2.08 19.48
CA GLU A 295 -11.68 0.94 20.26
C GLU A 295 -11.81 -0.32 19.39
N ALA A 296 -12.33 -0.19 18.17
CA ALA A 296 -12.42 -1.30 17.22
C ALA A 296 -11.02 -1.83 16.83
N GLU A 297 -10.05 -0.97 16.57
CA GLU A 297 -8.66 -1.36 16.28
C GLU A 297 -8.00 -2.09 17.45
N LYS A 298 -8.21 -1.61 18.69
CA LYS A 298 -7.70 -2.28 19.90
C LYS A 298 -8.31 -3.66 20.10
N LEU A 299 -9.64 -3.77 19.99
CA LEU A 299 -10.34 -5.06 20.14
C LEU A 299 -9.90 -6.06 19.07
N LEU A 300 -9.67 -5.60 17.85
CA LEU A 300 -9.18 -6.43 16.75
C LEU A 300 -7.74 -6.93 16.99
N ALA A 301 -6.84 -6.07 17.45
CA ALA A 301 -5.46 -6.44 17.74
C ALA A 301 -5.37 -7.37 18.97
N GLU A 302 -6.16 -7.11 20.02
CA GLU A 302 -6.26 -8.00 21.18
C GLU A 302 -6.78 -9.39 20.79
N TYR A 303 -7.79 -9.43 19.92
CA TYR A 303 -8.35 -10.67 19.39
C TYR A 303 -7.30 -11.52 18.66
N GLU A 304 -6.50 -10.88 17.80
CA GLU A 304 -5.42 -11.51 17.05
C GLU A 304 -4.33 -12.07 17.98
N PHE A 305 -3.88 -11.26 18.94
CA PHE A 305 -2.86 -11.65 19.92
C PHE A 305 -3.28 -12.85 20.76
N LEU A 306 -4.51 -12.84 21.31
CA LEU A 306 -5.01 -13.91 22.15
C LEU A 306 -5.15 -15.24 21.40
N GLN A 307 -5.51 -15.19 20.12
CA GLN A 307 -5.50 -16.37 19.30
C GLN A 307 -4.09 -16.95 19.16
N ASP A 308 -3.07 -16.09 19.09
CA ASP A 308 -1.70 -16.56 18.88
C ASP A 308 -1.18 -17.29 20.13
N VAL A 309 -1.45 -16.74 21.30
CA VAL A 309 -1.20 -17.41 22.59
C VAL A 309 -1.90 -18.77 22.64
N ARG A 310 -3.17 -18.85 22.21
CA ARG A 310 -3.94 -20.09 22.24
C ARG A 310 -3.39 -21.14 21.28
N ASP A 311 -3.01 -20.75 20.07
CA ASP A 311 -2.47 -21.69 19.08
C ASP A 311 -1.13 -22.27 19.56
N ARG A 312 -0.25 -21.42 20.12
CA ARG A 312 1.00 -21.86 20.75
C ARG A 312 0.74 -22.82 21.91
N ALA A 313 -0.19 -22.49 22.81
CA ALA A 313 -0.55 -23.36 23.95
C ALA A 313 -1.18 -24.70 23.52
N GLY A 314 -1.90 -24.71 22.39
CA GLY A 314 -2.53 -25.90 21.82
C GLY A 314 -1.58 -26.81 21.05
N GLY A 315 -0.26 -26.54 21.05
CA GLY A 315 0.72 -27.29 20.27
C GLY A 315 0.54 -27.14 18.76
N ARG A 316 -0.25 -26.16 18.30
CA ARG A 316 -0.34 -25.79 16.88
C ARG A 316 0.76 -24.77 16.61
N GLN A 317 1.95 -25.25 16.25
CA GLN A 317 2.94 -24.41 15.61
C GLN A 317 2.43 -24.07 14.21
N ARG A 318 1.85 -22.88 14.08
CA ARG A 318 1.53 -22.29 12.78
C ARG A 318 2.82 -21.72 12.22
N TYR A 319 3.26 -22.23 11.08
CA TYR A 319 4.54 -21.89 10.46
C TYR A 319 4.65 -20.42 10.03
N HIS A 320 3.53 -19.69 9.90
CA HIS A 320 3.48 -18.22 9.82
C HIS A 320 2.52 -17.67 10.89
N PRO A 321 2.96 -17.40 12.12
CA PRO A 321 2.14 -16.69 13.10
C PRO A 321 1.79 -15.26 12.62
N LEU A 322 2.54 -14.74 11.66
CA LEU A 322 2.52 -13.33 11.25
C LEU A 322 1.49 -12.99 10.15
N GLN A 323 0.91 -13.96 9.41
CA GLN A 323 -0.06 -13.72 8.31
C GLN A 323 -1.49 -13.38 8.76
N ARG A 324 -1.66 -12.98 10.01
CA ARG A 324 -2.97 -12.65 10.57
C ARG A 324 -3.37 -11.25 10.15
N GLY A 325 -4.66 -11.11 9.91
CA GLY A 325 -5.28 -9.87 9.53
C GLY A 325 -6.76 -9.96 9.82
N GLY A 326 -7.40 -8.82 9.94
CA GLY A 326 -8.82 -8.79 10.23
C GLY A 326 -9.38 -7.41 10.05
N ALA A 327 -10.69 -7.33 10.19
CA ALA A 327 -11.42 -6.09 10.05
C ALA A 327 -12.58 -6.05 11.04
N ILE A 328 -12.90 -4.85 11.49
CA ILE A 328 -14.16 -4.56 12.15
C ILE A 328 -14.85 -3.43 11.40
N VAL A 329 -16.06 -3.68 10.92
CA VAL A 329 -16.90 -2.68 10.27
C VAL A 329 -18.04 -2.35 11.21
N VAL A 330 -18.24 -1.07 11.53
CA VAL A 330 -19.38 -0.56 12.30
C VAL A 330 -20.15 0.42 11.44
N MET A 331 -21.40 0.09 11.15
CA MET A 331 -22.28 0.83 10.24
C MET A 331 -23.57 1.20 10.95
N HIS A 332 -24.07 2.42 10.72
CA HIS A 332 -25.39 2.82 11.18
C HIS A 332 -26.46 2.33 10.19
N PRO A 333 -27.40 1.46 10.62
CA PRO A 333 -28.23 0.69 9.69
C PRO A 333 -29.29 1.50 8.94
N LYS A 334 -29.69 2.67 9.44
CA LYS A 334 -30.72 3.52 8.81
C LYS A 334 -30.15 4.61 7.89
N THR A 335 -28.85 4.89 7.99
CA THR A 335 -28.22 5.99 7.23
C THR A 335 -27.12 5.49 6.31
N GLY A 336 -26.60 4.28 6.52
CA GLY A 336 -25.47 3.76 5.79
C GLY A 336 -24.13 4.38 6.18
N GLU A 337 -24.13 5.26 7.19
CA GLU A 337 -22.93 5.89 7.72
C GLU A 337 -21.98 4.86 8.30
N ILE A 338 -20.70 4.93 7.90
CA ILE A 338 -19.64 4.14 8.49
C ILE A 338 -19.08 4.88 9.71
N LEU A 339 -19.29 4.31 10.88
CA LEU A 339 -18.86 4.88 12.16
C LEU A 339 -17.45 4.41 12.55
N ALA A 340 -17.07 3.19 12.15
CA ALA A 340 -15.72 2.66 12.24
C ALA A 340 -15.45 1.65 11.11
N LEU A 341 -14.25 1.69 10.54
CA LEU A 341 -13.75 0.79 9.51
C LEU A 341 -12.32 0.36 9.87
N ALA A 342 -12.21 -0.43 10.94
CA ALA A 342 -10.93 -0.90 11.47
C ALA A 342 -10.35 -2.03 10.62
N SER A 343 -9.03 -2.00 10.44
CA SER A 343 -8.26 -2.96 9.66
C SER A 343 -6.93 -3.20 10.37
N TYR A 344 -6.44 -4.43 10.32
CA TYR A 344 -5.17 -4.82 10.91
C TYR A 344 -4.40 -5.73 9.95
N PRO A 345 -3.08 -5.51 9.75
CA PRO A 345 -2.20 -4.54 10.42
C PRO A 345 -2.36 -3.08 9.92
N ARG A 346 -1.75 -2.12 10.62
CA ARG A 346 -1.83 -0.66 10.33
C ARG A 346 -0.48 -0.06 9.96
N PHE A 347 -0.49 1.09 9.28
CA PHE A 347 0.72 1.87 8.94
C PHE A 347 0.56 3.34 9.39
N ASP A 348 1.66 4.10 9.45
CA ASP A 348 1.61 5.53 9.77
C ASP A 348 1.62 6.38 8.48
N PRO A 349 0.56 7.14 8.17
CA PRO A 349 0.51 8.01 7.00
C PRO A 349 1.48 9.19 7.08
N ASN A 350 1.98 9.57 8.27
CA ASN A 350 2.97 10.64 8.42
C ASN A 350 4.34 10.26 7.85
N ASP A 351 4.67 8.96 7.78
CA ASP A 351 5.91 8.48 7.16
C ASP A 351 5.96 8.80 5.65
N LEU A 352 4.79 8.87 5.01
CA LEU A 352 4.64 9.14 3.58
C LEU A 352 4.65 10.64 3.25
N VAL A 353 4.53 11.51 4.26
CA VAL A 353 4.66 12.95 4.07
C VAL A 353 6.15 13.34 4.07
N PRO A 354 6.63 14.15 3.11
CA PRO A 354 8.04 14.53 3.03
C PRO A 354 8.63 15.05 4.35
N ALA A 355 9.77 14.49 4.76
CA ALA A 355 10.45 14.79 6.03
C ALA A 355 11.52 15.89 5.89
N GLN A 356 11.90 16.46 7.03
CA GLN A 356 12.68 17.70 7.17
C GLN A 356 14.19 17.46 7.14
N SER A 357 14.67 16.48 7.93
CA SER A 357 16.08 16.11 8.00
C SER A 357 16.41 14.95 7.07
N LEU A 358 17.65 14.87 6.61
CA LEU A 358 18.14 13.74 5.82
C LEU A 358 17.98 12.41 6.59
N GLU A 359 18.24 12.41 7.89
CA GLU A 359 18.04 11.25 8.76
C GLU A 359 16.58 10.82 8.78
N LYS A 360 15.64 11.75 9.02
CA LYS A 360 14.22 11.41 9.03
C LYS A 360 13.72 10.97 7.65
N ARG A 361 14.30 11.49 6.56
CA ARG A 361 14.02 10.99 5.20
C ARG A 361 14.50 9.54 5.02
N LYS A 362 15.67 9.17 5.56
CA LYS A 362 16.17 7.79 5.56
C LYS A 362 15.24 6.87 6.36
N GLU A 363 14.82 7.28 7.55
CA GLU A 363 13.85 6.54 8.38
C GLU A 363 12.50 6.37 7.68
N ASN A 364 11.91 7.47 7.20
CA ASN A 364 10.64 7.45 6.48
C ASN A 364 10.74 6.53 5.26
N ARG A 365 11.83 6.59 4.50
CA ARG A 365 12.05 5.68 3.36
C ARG A 365 12.08 4.22 3.81
N ALA A 366 12.77 3.90 4.91
CA ALA A 366 12.79 2.57 5.49
C ALA A 366 11.38 2.08 5.88
N SER A 367 10.57 2.93 6.53
CA SER A 367 9.18 2.63 6.88
C SER A 367 8.31 2.47 5.64
N ILE A 368 8.43 3.34 4.63
CA ILE A 368 7.68 3.25 3.36
C ILE A 368 7.96 1.92 2.66
N LEU A 369 9.22 1.48 2.59
CA LEU A 369 9.58 0.21 1.97
C LEU A 369 8.96 -1.00 2.70
N LYS A 370 8.79 -0.90 4.03
CA LYS A 370 8.04 -1.86 4.85
C LYS A 370 6.54 -1.81 4.57
N TRP A 371 5.92 -0.62 4.58
CA TRP A 371 4.47 -0.45 4.34
C TRP A 371 4.04 -0.92 2.95
N LEU A 372 4.91 -0.73 1.95
CA LEU A 372 4.69 -1.21 0.57
C LEU A 372 5.16 -2.65 0.36
N GLU A 373 5.79 -3.27 1.36
CA GLU A 373 6.31 -4.64 1.33
C GLU A 373 7.17 -4.88 0.07
N SER A 374 8.08 -3.95 -0.19
CA SER A 374 8.91 -3.92 -1.41
C SER A 374 9.93 -5.06 -1.44
N ASP A 375 10.38 -5.42 -2.64
CA ASP A 375 11.45 -6.43 -2.86
C ASP A 375 12.73 -6.07 -2.07
N SER A 376 13.07 -4.77 -2.03
CA SER A 376 14.21 -4.26 -1.26
C SER A 376 14.05 -4.49 0.25
N TYR A 377 12.86 -4.29 0.81
CA TYR A 377 12.62 -4.51 2.24
C TYR A 377 12.74 -5.99 2.62
N ILE A 378 12.18 -6.88 1.79
CA ILE A 378 12.29 -8.33 2.00
C ILE A 378 13.76 -8.76 1.86
N GLY A 379 14.48 -8.19 0.91
CA GLY A 379 15.91 -8.39 0.75
C GLY A 379 16.74 -7.92 1.94
N ASP A 380 16.39 -6.79 2.57
CA ASP A 380 17.06 -6.31 3.79
C ASP A 380 16.86 -7.26 4.99
N ILE A 381 15.70 -7.94 5.08
CA ILE A 381 15.46 -8.97 6.09
C ILE A 381 16.29 -10.22 5.79
N TRP A 382 16.32 -10.65 4.53
CA TRP A 382 17.18 -11.75 4.10
C TRP A 382 18.66 -11.43 4.40
N ASP A 383 19.13 -10.24 4.07
CA ASP A 383 20.50 -9.83 4.32
C ASP A 383 20.82 -9.60 5.81
N GLY A 384 19.86 -9.76 6.73
CA GLY A 384 20.05 -9.56 8.16
C GLY A 384 20.30 -8.10 8.55
N LYS A 385 20.03 -7.15 7.64
CA LYS A 385 20.13 -5.70 7.92
C LYS A 385 18.97 -5.22 8.79
N LYS A 386 17.84 -5.93 8.72
CA LYS A 386 16.64 -5.66 9.53
C LYS A 386 16.03 -6.96 10.04
N PRO A 387 15.46 -6.97 11.26
CA PRO A 387 14.66 -8.09 11.69
C PRO A 387 13.32 -8.13 10.94
N LEU A 388 12.66 -9.28 11.00
CA LEU A 388 11.27 -9.39 10.60
C LEU A 388 10.41 -8.71 11.67
N GLU A 389 9.74 -7.61 11.29
CA GLU A 389 8.96 -6.79 12.22
C GLU A 389 7.44 -6.90 11.99
N ARG A 390 6.68 -6.98 13.07
CA ARG A 390 5.21 -6.89 13.06
C ARG A 390 4.70 -5.98 14.17
N GLU A 391 3.54 -5.37 13.98
CA GLU A 391 2.79 -4.81 15.10
C GLU A 391 2.22 -5.98 15.94
N GLY A 392 2.32 -5.87 17.26
CA GLY A 392 1.69 -6.76 18.24
C GLY A 392 0.89 -5.93 19.23
N PHE A 393 0.06 -6.59 20.04
CA PHE A 393 -0.76 -5.92 21.07
C PHE A 393 -0.76 -6.70 22.36
N ALA A 394 -0.28 -6.08 23.44
CA ALA A 394 -0.25 -6.70 24.76
C ALA A 394 -0.48 -5.64 25.84
N LYS A 395 -1.16 -6.03 26.93
CA LYS A 395 -1.42 -5.15 28.10
C LYS A 395 -2.08 -3.81 27.75
N GLY A 396 -2.90 -3.76 26.69
CA GLY A 396 -3.63 -2.56 26.28
C GLY A 396 -2.82 -1.59 25.39
N ALA A 397 -1.60 -1.94 24.99
CA ALA A 397 -0.74 -1.12 24.16
C ALA A 397 -0.21 -1.89 22.94
N PHE A 398 -0.01 -1.16 21.84
CA PHE A 398 0.67 -1.66 20.66
C PHE A 398 2.18 -1.68 20.89
N PHE A 399 2.86 -2.70 20.40
CA PHE A 399 4.32 -2.83 20.42
C PHE A 399 4.83 -3.44 19.11
N THR A 400 6.13 -3.39 18.85
CA THR A 400 6.75 -4.05 17.70
C THR A 400 7.29 -5.41 18.14
N GLU A 401 6.81 -6.48 17.50
CA GLU A 401 7.37 -7.82 17.58
C GLU A 401 8.49 -7.94 16.55
N GLU A 402 9.66 -8.39 16.99
CA GLU A 402 10.84 -8.57 16.13
C GLU A 402 11.30 -10.03 16.18
N THR A 403 11.70 -10.57 15.03
CA THR A 403 12.26 -11.92 14.93
C THR A 403 13.40 -11.93 13.92
N SER A 404 14.54 -12.48 14.32
CA SER A 404 15.68 -12.67 13.42
C SER A 404 15.47 -13.86 12.49
N LEU A 405 15.82 -13.69 11.21
CA LEU A 405 15.71 -14.77 10.21
C LEU A 405 16.99 -15.61 10.20
N THR A 406 17.05 -16.64 11.06
CA THR A 406 18.10 -17.67 11.00
C THR A 406 17.81 -18.69 9.90
N TRP A 407 18.79 -19.53 9.56
CA TRP A 407 18.61 -20.59 8.57
C TRP A 407 17.53 -21.60 8.99
N GLU A 408 17.52 -21.99 10.26
CA GLU A 408 16.52 -22.88 10.83
C GLU A 408 15.14 -22.23 10.76
N THR A 409 15.04 -20.97 11.21
CA THR A 409 13.78 -20.20 11.17
C THR A 409 13.24 -20.10 9.75
N TYR A 410 14.12 -19.87 8.77
CA TYR A 410 13.77 -19.88 7.35
C TYR A 410 13.22 -21.24 6.90
N LEU A 411 13.93 -22.34 7.17
CA LEU A 411 13.51 -23.69 6.79
C LEU A 411 12.19 -24.10 7.44
N HIS A 412 12.00 -23.80 8.73
CA HIS A 412 10.72 -24.01 9.42
C HIS A 412 9.59 -23.21 8.80
N THR A 413 9.87 -22.05 8.19
CA THR A 413 8.84 -21.22 7.58
C THR A 413 8.35 -21.78 6.24
N ILE A 414 9.24 -22.41 5.46
CA ILE A 414 8.97 -22.83 4.09
C ILE A 414 8.76 -24.34 3.92
N LEU A 415 9.20 -25.16 4.87
CA LEU A 415 9.05 -26.62 4.87
C LEU A 415 8.29 -27.09 6.11
N SER A 416 7.47 -28.14 5.95
CA SER A 416 6.83 -28.79 7.09
C SER A 416 7.83 -29.60 7.90
N GLU A 417 7.82 -29.50 9.23
CA GLU A 417 8.69 -30.28 10.14
C GLU A 417 8.55 -31.80 9.96
N LYS A 418 7.38 -32.23 9.48
CA LYS A 418 7.08 -33.66 9.25
C LYS A 418 7.62 -34.17 7.91
N SER A 419 7.95 -33.28 6.98
CA SER A 419 8.40 -33.66 5.64
C SER A 419 9.76 -34.36 5.68
N THR A 420 9.93 -35.35 4.81
CA THR A 420 11.22 -35.98 4.52
C THR A 420 12.25 -34.94 4.10
N LEU A 421 11.85 -33.98 3.27
CA LEU A 421 12.71 -32.89 2.82
C LEU A 421 13.26 -32.06 3.98
N HIS A 422 12.45 -31.70 4.98
CA HIS A 422 12.92 -30.96 6.16
C HIS A 422 13.97 -31.76 6.96
N LYS A 423 13.75 -33.08 7.13
CA LYS A 423 14.72 -33.95 7.81
C LYS A 423 16.02 -34.09 7.04
N ILE A 424 15.94 -34.23 5.71
CA ILE A 424 17.11 -34.28 4.83
C ILE A 424 17.87 -32.97 4.89
N MET A 425 17.19 -31.83 4.83
CA MET A 425 17.83 -30.51 5.00
C MET A 425 18.49 -30.36 6.37
N GLY A 426 17.93 -30.94 7.43
CA GLY A 426 18.59 -31.02 8.73
C GLY A 426 19.82 -31.94 8.77
N SER A 427 19.90 -32.94 7.87
CA SER A 427 21.06 -33.85 7.76
C SER A 427 22.19 -33.30 6.87
N ILE A 428 21.83 -32.44 5.91
CA ILE A 428 22.74 -31.66 5.06
C ILE A 428 23.04 -30.35 5.82
N ASP A 429 23.73 -30.51 6.93
CA ASP A 429 24.10 -29.42 7.84
C ASP A 429 25.41 -28.73 7.45
N THR A 430 26.30 -29.39 6.70
CA THR A 430 27.62 -28.86 6.29
C THR A 430 27.75 -28.54 4.81
N ILE A 431 28.72 -27.67 4.46
CA ILE A 431 29.02 -27.30 3.07
C ILE A 431 29.42 -28.52 2.24
N ALA A 432 30.25 -29.42 2.78
CA ALA A 432 30.69 -30.61 2.02
C ALA A 432 29.52 -31.50 1.60
N LYS A 433 28.56 -31.75 2.51
CA LYS A 433 27.36 -32.54 2.20
C LYS A 433 26.45 -31.84 1.18
N ALA A 434 26.39 -30.51 1.21
CA ALA A 434 25.61 -29.74 0.24
C ALA A 434 26.23 -29.76 -1.17
N VAL A 435 27.55 -29.63 -1.26
CA VAL A 435 28.29 -29.61 -2.55
C VAL A 435 28.41 -31.01 -3.15
N HIS A 436 28.66 -32.02 -2.31
CA HIS A 436 28.70 -33.44 -2.66
C HIS A 436 27.39 -34.12 -2.25
N LEU A 437 26.27 -33.59 -2.75
CA LEU A 437 24.97 -34.18 -2.51
C LEU A 437 24.97 -35.65 -2.96
N ASP A 438 24.67 -36.55 -2.02
CA ASP A 438 24.55 -37.97 -2.28
C ASP A 438 23.32 -38.24 -3.17
N GLU A 439 23.52 -38.90 -4.30
CA GLU A 439 22.42 -39.26 -5.21
C GLU A 439 21.44 -40.22 -4.54
N ASP A 440 21.89 -41.05 -3.60
CA ASP A 440 21.04 -41.98 -2.85
C ASP A 440 20.03 -41.23 -1.96
N LEU A 441 20.38 -40.02 -1.47
CA LEU A 441 19.44 -39.18 -0.71
C LEU A 441 18.29 -38.69 -1.59
N LEU A 442 18.52 -38.43 -2.87
CA LEU A 442 17.46 -38.01 -3.80
C LEU A 442 16.43 -39.12 -4.00
N ASP A 443 16.84 -40.39 -3.91
CA ASP A 443 15.94 -41.53 -4.04
C ASP A 443 15.05 -41.74 -2.82
N THR A 444 15.45 -41.23 -1.66
CA THR A 444 14.59 -41.23 -0.47
C THR A 444 13.42 -40.25 -0.55
N ILE A 445 13.47 -39.27 -1.47
CA ILE A 445 12.44 -38.24 -1.62
C ILE A 445 11.33 -38.75 -2.56
N PRO A 446 10.08 -38.85 -2.08
CA PRO A 446 9.00 -39.49 -2.85
C PRO A 446 8.47 -38.64 -4.01
N PHE A 447 8.59 -37.30 -3.94
CA PHE A 447 8.03 -36.39 -4.95
C PHE A 447 9.12 -35.73 -5.79
N GLU A 448 9.02 -35.81 -7.12
CA GLU A 448 9.97 -35.17 -8.05
C GLU A 448 10.11 -33.67 -7.81
N ARG A 449 9.01 -32.97 -7.49
CA ARG A 449 9.04 -31.53 -7.18
C ARG A 449 9.88 -31.22 -5.96
N ASP A 450 9.91 -32.12 -4.97
CA ASP A 450 10.69 -31.94 -3.75
C ASP A 450 12.17 -32.24 -3.98
N LYS A 451 12.50 -33.15 -4.92
CA LYS A 451 13.87 -33.33 -5.42
C LYS A 451 14.37 -32.03 -6.07
N LEU A 452 13.56 -31.41 -6.93
CA LEU A 452 13.90 -30.12 -7.53
C LEU A 452 14.04 -29.01 -6.47
N LEU A 453 13.14 -28.97 -5.47
CA LEU A 453 13.20 -28.01 -4.37
C LEU A 453 14.48 -28.16 -3.54
N LEU A 454 14.90 -29.39 -3.25
CA LEU A 454 16.17 -29.65 -2.58
C LEU A 454 17.34 -29.09 -3.38
N LEU A 455 17.39 -29.40 -4.68
CA LEU A 455 18.47 -28.92 -5.57
C LEU A 455 18.50 -27.39 -5.64
N ASP A 456 17.35 -26.74 -5.77
CA ASP A 456 17.27 -25.28 -5.81
C ASP A 456 17.62 -24.63 -4.45
N LEU A 457 17.25 -25.25 -3.31
CA LEU A 457 17.68 -24.79 -1.98
C LEU A 457 19.19 -24.89 -1.80
N ILE A 458 19.80 -26.01 -2.21
CA ILE A 458 21.25 -26.21 -2.14
C ILE A 458 21.97 -25.21 -3.05
N ARG A 459 21.53 -25.04 -4.30
CA ARG A 459 22.12 -24.07 -5.25
C ARG A 459 22.04 -22.63 -4.73
N MET A 460 20.94 -22.29 -4.05
CA MET A 460 20.74 -20.97 -3.44
C MET A 460 21.68 -20.71 -2.24
N VAL A 461 22.09 -21.75 -1.51
CA VAL A 461 22.99 -21.58 -0.34
C VAL A 461 24.45 -21.83 -0.72
N ALA A 462 24.76 -23.02 -1.26
CA ALA A 462 26.11 -23.47 -1.58
C ALA A 462 26.15 -24.07 -3.01
N PRO A 463 26.31 -23.25 -4.07
CA PRO A 463 26.37 -23.75 -5.43
C PRO A 463 27.70 -24.45 -5.68
N LYS A 464 27.67 -25.70 -6.16
CA LYS A 464 28.89 -26.49 -6.44
C LYS A 464 29.90 -25.76 -7.33
N GLU A 465 29.44 -24.92 -8.25
CA GLU A 465 30.31 -24.23 -9.21
C GLU A 465 31.25 -23.19 -8.58
N THR A 466 30.96 -22.73 -7.36
CA THR A 466 31.70 -21.67 -6.66
C THR A 466 32.57 -22.19 -5.51
N PHE A 467 32.63 -23.51 -5.31
CA PHE A 467 33.48 -24.17 -4.30
C PHE A 467 34.53 -25.06 -4.98
N PRO A 468 35.73 -24.53 -5.31
CA PRO A 468 36.82 -25.36 -5.80
C PRO A 468 37.34 -26.32 -4.71
N GLU A 469 37.95 -27.44 -5.11
CA GLU A 469 38.45 -28.48 -4.18
C GLU A 469 39.45 -27.92 -3.15
N SER A 470 40.27 -26.94 -3.53
CA SER A 470 41.20 -26.24 -2.63
C SER A 470 40.49 -25.50 -1.50
N LEU A 471 39.36 -24.85 -1.80
CA LEU A 471 38.54 -24.16 -0.81
C LEU A 471 37.77 -25.16 0.06
N LEU A 472 37.20 -26.20 -0.53
CA LEU A 472 36.42 -27.22 0.18
C LEU A 472 37.21 -27.86 1.33
N HIS A 473 38.49 -28.19 1.13
CA HIS A 473 39.36 -28.73 2.17
C HIS A 473 39.46 -27.83 3.43
N HIS A 474 39.17 -26.53 3.31
CA HIS A 474 39.22 -25.60 4.44
C HIS A 474 37.84 -25.34 5.08
N VAL A 475 36.74 -25.60 4.38
CA VAL A 475 35.38 -25.21 4.81
C VAL A 475 34.37 -26.37 4.81
N GLU A 476 34.83 -27.60 4.59
CA GLU A 476 33.98 -28.78 4.48
C GLU A 476 33.08 -29.02 5.71
N ASP A 477 33.63 -28.79 6.91
CA ASP A 477 32.93 -28.96 8.19
C ASP A 477 32.10 -27.73 8.60
N GLN A 478 32.18 -26.63 7.85
CA GLN A 478 31.41 -25.44 8.17
C GLN A 478 29.91 -25.70 7.99
N SER A 479 29.10 -25.27 8.95
CA SER A 479 27.66 -25.41 8.87
C SER A 479 27.03 -24.45 7.86
N LEU A 480 25.91 -24.84 7.25
CA LEU A 480 25.12 -23.97 6.37
C LEU A 480 24.54 -22.77 7.12
N SER A 481 24.24 -22.94 8.41
CA SER A 481 23.77 -21.86 9.30
C SER A 481 24.86 -20.81 9.52
N ASP A 482 26.11 -21.23 9.72
CA ASP A 482 27.24 -20.31 9.86
C ASP A 482 27.55 -19.59 8.55
N LEU A 483 27.54 -20.32 7.41
CA LEU A 483 27.68 -19.70 6.09
C LEU A 483 26.61 -18.63 5.89
N ARG A 484 25.35 -18.94 6.24
CA ARG A 484 24.24 -18.00 6.13
C ARG A 484 24.43 -16.76 7.04
N LEU A 485 24.91 -16.96 8.26
CA LEU A 485 25.20 -15.89 9.20
C LEU A 485 26.35 -14.99 8.70
N PHE A 486 27.38 -15.57 8.05
CA PHE A 486 28.43 -14.82 7.39
C PHE A 486 27.94 -14.07 6.16
N CYS A 487 27.00 -14.62 5.37
CA CYS A 487 26.34 -13.86 4.30
C CYS A 487 25.62 -12.62 4.87
N GLN A 488 24.88 -12.77 5.97
CA GLN A 488 24.21 -11.63 6.63
C GLN A 488 25.22 -10.62 7.15
N THR A 489 26.29 -11.09 7.79
CA THR A 489 27.35 -10.24 8.32
C THR A 489 28.05 -9.46 7.22
N ALA A 490 28.45 -10.12 6.13
CA ALA A 490 29.00 -9.46 4.96
C ALA A 490 28.03 -8.42 4.38
N ALA A 491 26.75 -8.76 4.23
CA ALA A 491 25.74 -7.83 3.71
C ALA A 491 25.52 -6.59 4.60
N ARG A 492 25.56 -6.74 5.92
CA ARG A 492 25.49 -5.62 6.89
C ARG A 492 26.66 -4.66 6.74
N HIS A 493 27.88 -5.19 6.58
CA HIS A 493 29.11 -4.38 6.44
C HIS A 493 29.33 -3.84 5.02
N LEU A 494 28.75 -4.48 4.00
CA LEU A 494 28.80 -3.99 2.62
C LEU A 494 28.08 -2.65 2.44
N ALA A 495 27.05 -2.35 3.23
CA ALA A 495 26.32 -1.09 3.13
C ALA A 495 27.16 0.14 3.53
N PRO A 496 27.75 0.23 4.74
CA PRO A 496 28.64 1.35 5.10
C PRO A 496 29.92 1.35 4.26
N LEU A 497 30.42 0.18 3.85
CA LEU A 497 31.56 0.10 2.93
C LEU A 497 31.24 0.70 1.56
N ARG A 498 30.02 0.52 1.06
CA ARG A 498 29.56 1.14 -0.20
C ARG A 498 29.45 2.64 -0.08
N GLU A 499 28.94 3.16 1.04
CA GLU A 499 28.88 4.60 1.30
C GLU A 499 30.28 5.21 1.34
N LEU A 500 31.21 4.62 2.10
CA LEU A 500 32.61 5.05 2.12
C LEU A 500 33.27 4.98 0.75
N ALA A 501 33.11 3.86 0.03
CA ALA A 501 33.67 3.69 -1.30
C ALA A 501 33.12 4.73 -2.30
N PHE A 502 31.86 5.14 -2.15
CA PHE A 502 31.27 6.21 -2.95
C PHE A 502 31.92 7.56 -2.65
N GLU A 503 32.13 7.90 -1.38
CA GLU A 503 32.80 9.15 -0.98
C GLU A 503 34.26 9.22 -1.47
N CYS A 504 34.99 8.11 -1.35
CA CYS A 504 36.35 7.99 -1.88
C CYS A 504 36.37 8.07 -3.42
N PHE A 505 35.46 7.38 -4.09
CA PHE A 505 35.32 7.43 -5.55
C PHE A 505 34.99 8.84 -6.04
N HIS A 506 34.06 9.53 -5.37
CA HIS A 506 33.70 10.92 -5.67
C HIS A 506 34.92 11.85 -5.59
N SER A 507 35.65 11.77 -4.47
CA SER A 507 36.75 12.70 -4.16
C SER A 507 38.01 12.47 -5.00
N LEU A 508 38.27 11.22 -5.42
CA LEU A 508 39.50 10.82 -6.11
C LEU A 508 39.28 10.53 -7.59
N ASP A 509 38.45 9.55 -7.91
CA ASP A 509 38.30 9.04 -9.29
C ASP A 509 37.38 9.94 -10.11
N PHE A 510 36.16 10.17 -9.64
CA PHE A 510 35.18 11.00 -10.35
C PHE A 510 35.63 12.44 -10.47
N ARG A 511 36.34 12.97 -9.46
CA ARG A 511 36.97 14.29 -9.53
C ARG A 511 37.95 14.40 -10.69
N LYS A 512 38.87 13.43 -10.85
CA LYS A 512 39.82 13.39 -11.99
C LYS A 512 39.06 13.32 -13.32
N TRP A 513 38.09 12.42 -13.41
CA TRP A 513 37.26 12.29 -14.61
C TRP A 513 36.54 13.61 -14.95
N ARG A 514 35.99 14.29 -13.94
CA ARG A 514 35.30 15.57 -14.10
C ARG A 514 36.25 16.66 -14.58
N GLU A 515 37.45 16.77 -14.03
CA GLU A 515 38.44 17.76 -14.46
C GLU A 515 38.84 17.58 -15.95
N GLU A 516 38.94 16.34 -16.40
CA GLU A 516 39.36 16.00 -17.77
C GLU A 516 38.21 16.03 -18.80
N ASN A 517 37.03 15.52 -18.44
CA ASN A 517 35.97 15.18 -19.41
C ASN A 517 34.73 16.09 -19.34
N PHE A 518 34.54 16.87 -18.27
CA PHE A 518 33.29 17.59 -18.02
C PHE A 518 32.89 18.55 -19.15
N LYS A 519 33.83 19.31 -19.70
CA LYS A 519 33.55 20.29 -20.78
C LYS A 519 33.03 19.60 -22.06
N LYS A 520 33.60 18.45 -22.41
CA LYS A 520 33.22 17.68 -23.59
C LYS A 520 31.86 17.01 -23.37
N PHE A 521 31.70 16.34 -22.23
CA PHE A 521 30.46 15.67 -21.83
C PHE A 521 29.26 16.63 -21.83
N LEU A 522 29.40 17.82 -21.22
CA LEU A 522 28.32 18.80 -21.19
C LEU A 522 27.94 19.29 -22.59
N LYS A 523 28.91 19.48 -23.49
CA LYS A 523 28.66 19.88 -24.87
C LYS A 523 27.84 18.83 -25.64
N GLU A 524 28.15 17.55 -25.44
CA GLU A 524 27.44 16.42 -26.06
C GLU A 524 26.00 16.31 -25.56
N LYS A 525 25.77 16.38 -24.24
CA LYS A 525 24.42 16.35 -23.66
C LYS A 525 23.54 17.52 -24.11
N ARG A 526 24.12 18.73 -24.24
CA ARG A 526 23.41 19.90 -24.78
C ARG A 526 23.04 19.72 -26.26
N ALA A 527 23.90 19.09 -27.07
CA ALA A 527 23.58 18.77 -28.45
C ALA A 527 22.44 17.73 -28.55
N GLU A 528 22.43 16.74 -27.65
CA GLU A 528 21.38 15.72 -27.56
C GLU A 528 20.01 16.32 -27.18
N GLU A 529 19.97 17.24 -26.21
CA GLU A 529 18.76 17.96 -25.83
C GLU A 529 18.20 18.80 -26.99
N LEU A 530 19.08 19.50 -27.71
CA LEU A 530 18.73 20.31 -28.87
C LEU A 530 18.12 19.44 -29.99
N ALA A 531 18.73 18.28 -30.26
CA ALA A 531 18.22 17.32 -31.24
C ALA A 531 16.85 16.74 -30.84
N LYS A 532 16.64 16.47 -29.55
CA LYS A 532 15.38 15.94 -29.01
C LYS A 532 14.32 17.01 -28.72
N ARG A 533 14.62 18.30 -28.98
CA ARG A 533 13.78 19.47 -28.62
C ARG A 533 13.31 19.44 -27.16
N ARG A 534 14.15 18.93 -26.26
CA ARG A 534 13.86 18.86 -24.82
C ARG A 534 14.38 20.09 -24.10
N TYR A 535 13.71 20.47 -23.02
CA TYR A 535 14.20 21.54 -22.14
C TYR A 535 15.53 21.17 -21.50
N ALA A 536 16.39 22.16 -21.39
CA ALA A 536 17.71 22.05 -20.77
C ALA A 536 17.61 21.66 -19.29
N ARG A 537 18.15 20.49 -18.92
CA ARG A 537 18.23 20.02 -17.53
C ARG A 537 19.44 20.59 -16.78
N PRO A 538 19.45 20.52 -15.43
CA PRO A 538 20.61 20.88 -14.62
C PRO A 538 21.84 20.08 -15.03
N TYR A 539 23.01 20.72 -15.14
CA TYR A 539 24.23 19.94 -15.41
C TYR A 539 24.60 19.03 -14.24
N THR A 540 24.17 19.39 -13.02
CA THR A 540 24.37 18.59 -11.81
C THR A 540 23.60 17.27 -11.88
N GLU A 541 22.36 17.25 -12.39
CA GLU A 541 21.62 16.00 -12.58
C GLU A 541 22.32 15.04 -13.56
N TYR A 542 22.92 15.58 -14.63
CA TYR A 542 23.70 14.76 -15.57
C TYR A 542 24.98 14.22 -14.94
N LEU A 543 25.67 15.05 -14.17
CA LEU A 543 26.87 14.64 -13.43
C LEU A 543 26.55 13.58 -12.39
N GLU A 544 25.52 13.79 -11.57
CA GLU A 544 25.07 12.82 -10.55
C GLU A 544 24.69 11.49 -11.19
N ARG A 545 23.97 11.53 -12.32
CA ARG A 545 23.61 10.30 -13.03
C ARG A 545 24.84 9.57 -13.57
N GLU A 546 25.74 10.30 -14.21
CA GLU A 546 26.97 9.75 -14.77
C GLU A 546 27.88 9.19 -13.67
N GLU A 547 28.01 9.91 -12.55
CA GLU A 547 28.73 9.47 -11.36
C GLU A 547 28.14 8.17 -10.82
N ASN A 548 26.82 8.10 -10.65
CA ASN A 548 26.15 6.89 -10.18
C ASN A 548 26.32 5.71 -11.14
N GLU A 549 26.29 5.95 -12.46
CA GLU A 549 26.52 4.92 -13.48
C GLU A 549 27.97 4.42 -13.45
N GLN A 550 28.96 5.32 -13.36
CA GLN A 550 30.38 4.96 -13.26
C GLN A 550 30.70 4.28 -11.92
N PHE A 551 30.14 4.78 -10.81
CA PHE A 551 30.29 4.15 -9.51
C PHE A 551 29.65 2.77 -9.48
N ALA A 552 28.49 2.57 -10.11
CA ALA A 552 27.88 1.25 -10.20
C ALA A 552 28.80 0.26 -10.92
N ALA A 553 29.40 0.65 -12.06
CA ALA A 553 30.38 -0.19 -12.76
C ALA A 553 31.62 -0.47 -11.88
N PHE A 554 32.18 0.58 -11.26
CA PHE A 554 33.29 0.44 -10.32
C PHE A 554 32.97 -0.50 -9.16
N TRP A 555 31.77 -0.38 -8.57
CA TRP A 555 31.33 -1.17 -7.45
C TRP A 555 31.17 -2.64 -7.84
N GLU A 556 30.55 -2.95 -8.97
CA GLU A 556 30.46 -4.34 -9.47
C GLU A 556 31.84 -4.98 -9.64
N ASP A 557 32.80 -4.25 -10.21
CA ASP A 557 34.15 -4.78 -10.47
C ASP A 557 35.03 -4.91 -9.20
N ASN A 558 34.75 -4.12 -8.15
CA ASN A 558 35.64 -3.99 -7.00
C ASN A 558 35.02 -4.36 -5.65
N ARG A 559 33.69 -4.59 -5.55
CA ARG A 559 32.99 -4.90 -4.29
C ARG A 559 33.68 -5.99 -3.48
N LEU A 560 34.04 -7.11 -4.11
CA LEU A 560 34.68 -8.25 -3.43
C LEU A 560 36.09 -7.93 -2.96
N LYS A 561 36.85 -7.15 -3.73
CA LYS A 561 38.20 -6.70 -3.36
C LYS A 561 38.16 -5.72 -2.19
N LEU A 562 37.16 -4.83 -2.19
CA LEU A 562 36.93 -3.88 -1.10
C LEU A 562 36.49 -4.63 0.17
N LEU A 563 35.60 -5.62 0.05
CA LEU A 563 35.19 -6.46 1.17
C LEU A 563 36.37 -7.26 1.74
N TYR A 564 37.21 -7.84 0.86
CA TYR A 564 38.44 -8.50 1.26
C TYR A 564 39.37 -7.56 2.03
N ALA A 565 39.60 -6.35 1.50
CA ALA A 565 40.44 -5.34 2.14
C ALA A 565 39.88 -4.91 3.50
N TYR A 566 38.54 -4.81 3.62
CA TYR A 566 37.84 -4.49 4.85
C TYR A 566 38.01 -5.58 5.92
N ILE A 567 37.86 -6.86 5.57
CA ILE A 567 37.96 -7.98 6.52
C ILE A 567 39.42 -8.23 6.93
N MET A 568 40.33 -8.29 5.96
CA MET A 568 41.73 -8.65 6.20
C MET A 568 42.57 -7.47 6.69
N ASN A 569 42.11 -6.23 6.48
CA ASN A 569 42.89 -5.00 6.68
C ASN A 569 44.16 -4.96 5.82
N GLU A 570 44.13 -5.60 4.64
CA GLU A 570 45.25 -5.76 3.71
C GLU A 570 44.73 -5.74 2.27
N GLY A 571 45.50 -5.18 1.33
CA GLY A 571 45.16 -5.24 -0.09
C GLY A 571 45.69 -4.08 -0.92
N GLU A 572 45.75 -4.27 -2.23
CA GLU A 572 46.11 -3.22 -3.19
C GLU A 572 44.86 -2.40 -3.54
N CYS A 573 44.48 -1.50 -2.63
CA CYS A 573 43.38 -0.57 -2.83
C CYS A 573 43.82 0.84 -2.43
N GLN A 574 43.54 1.82 -3.29
CA GLN A 574 43.81 3.22 -3.00
C GLN A 574 43.01 3.77 -1.80
N TYR A 575 41.97 3.06 -1.36
CA TYR A 575 41.10 3.42 -0.22
C TYR A 575 41.45 2.67 1.08
N LEU A 576 42.57 1.94 1.12
CA LEU A 576 42.87 1.03 2.24
C LEU A 576 42.92 1.73 3.60
N GLN A 577 43.40 2.97 3.67
CA GLN A 577 43.47 3.74 4.93
C GLN A 577 42.08 4.07 5.48
N ASP A 578 41.17 4.52 4.60
CA ASP A 578 39.79 4.85 4.97
C ASP A 578 39.01 3.59 5.35
N ILE A 579 39.22 2.49 4.60
CA ILE A 579 38.64 1.18 4.89
C ILE A 579 39.12 0.66 6.25
N ALA A 580 40.42 0.78 6.56
CA ALA A 580 40.99 0.39 7.84
C ALA A 580 40.41 1.21 9.01
N TYR A 581 40.13 2.49 8.77
CA TYR A 581 39.48 3.35 9.74
C TYR A 581 38.03 2.92 10.01
N LEU A 582 37.24 2.67 8.96
CA LEU A 582 35.88 2.13 9.09
C LEU A 582 35.87 0.78 9.82
N ARG A 583 36.81 -0.12 9.49
CA ARG A 583 36.94 -1.43 10.14
C ARG A 583 37.20 -1.32 11.64
N LYS A 584 38.02 -0.34 12.07
CA LYS A 584 38.29 -0.08 13.51
C LYS A 584 37.06 0.41 14.26
N GLN A 585 36.11 1.05 13.59
CA GLN A 585 34.86 1.50 14.21
C GLN A 585 33.84 0.37 14.36
N ALA A 586 33.97 -0.70 13.57
CA ALA A 586 33.08 -1.86 13.61
C ALA A 586 33.48 -2.86 14.70
N ASP A 587 32.76 -2.88 15.82
CA ASP A 587 32.89 -3.91 16.86
C ASP A 587 31.89 -5.06 16.58
N ASP A 588 32.25 -5.98 15.67
CA ASP A 588 31.44 -7.14 15.31
C ASP A 588 32.24 -8.45 15.48
N PRO A 589 31.92 -9.28 16.50
CA PRO A 589 32.61 -10.54 16.75
C PRO A 589 32.58 -11.52 15.57
N LEU A 590 31.47 -11.55 14.82
CA LEU A 590 31.32 -12.46 13.67
C LEU A 590 32.26 -12.10 12.52
N LEU A 591 32.68 -10.84 12.44
CA LEU A 591 33.63 -10.38 11.45
C LEU A 591 35.07 -10.84 11.78
N GLU A 592 35.41 -10.94 13.07
CA GLU A 592 36.68 -11.52 13.52
C GLU A 592 36.69 -13.05 13.35
N GLU A 593 35.57 -13.72 13.59
CA GLU A 593 35.41 -15.14 13.28
C GLU A 593 35.62 -15.39 11.78
N LEU A 594 34.95 -14.61 10.91
CA LEU A 594 35.13 -14.69 9.46
C LEU A 594 36.59 -14.45 9.06
N LYS A 595 37.27 -13.47 9.67
CA LYS A 595 38.69 -13.22 9.41
C LYS A 595 39.55 -14.41 9.81
N SER A 596 39.32 -14.99 10.99
CA SER A 596 40.05 -16.15 11.49
C SER A 596 39.92 -17.36 10.58
N LEU A 597 38.73 -17.56 9.98
CA LEU A 597 38.47 -18.59 8.97
C LEU A 597 39.28 -18.36 7.68
N LEU A 598 39.43 -17.11 7.24
CA LEU A 598 40.11 -16.78 5.98
C LEU A 598 41.65 -16.82 6.07
N ILE A 599 42.24 -16.56 7.24
CA ILE A 599 43.71 -16.54 7.45
C ILE A 599 44.44 -17.79 6.91
N PRO A 600 44.01 -19.05 7.22
CA PRO A 600 44.73 -20.24 6.75
C PRO A 600 44.68 -20.46 5.23
N MET A 601 43.73 -19.84 4.52
CA MET A 601 43.50 -20.06 3.09
C MET A 601 44.45 -19.27 2.18
N GLN A 602 44.68 -19.73 0.95
CA GLN A 602 45.38 -18.96 -0.08
C GLN A 602 44.54 -17.76 -0.55
N LYS A 603 45.18 -16.72 -1.10
CA LYS A 603 44.49 -15.49 -1.56
C LYS A 603 43.39 -15.77 -2.60
N SER A 604 43.59 -16.72 -3.50
CA SER A 604 42.58 -17.16 -4.48
C SER A 604 41.36 -17.79 -3.81
N ASP A 605 41.58 -18.67 -2.83
CA ASP A 605 40.52 -19.35 -2.09
C ASP A 605 39.74 -18.38 -1.20
N ARG A 606 40.42 -17.40 -0.57
CA ARG A 606 39.76 -16.33 0.18
C ARG A 606 38.77 -15.55 -0.69
N LEU A 607 39.17 -15.17 -1.91
CA LEU A 607 38.29 -14.46 -2.83
C LEU A 607 37.14 -15.34 -3.32
N ALA A 608 37.40 -16.63 -3.60
CA ALA A 608 36.36 -17.60 -3.95
C ALA A 608 35.34 -17.79 -2.80
N TYR A 609 35.79 -17.82 -1.55
CA TYR A 609 34.89 -17.86 -0.39
C TYR A 609 34.02 -16.60 -0.31
N LEU A 610 34.60 -15.41 -0.48
CA LEU A 610 33.85 -14.16 -0.47
C LEU A 610 32.81 -14.07 -1.60
N GLN A 611 33.04 -14.71 -2.75
CA GLN A 611 32.04 -14.82 -3.84
C GLN A 611 30.79 -15.59 -3.41
N ASN A 612 30.93 -16.51 -2.44
CA ASN A 612 29.81 -17.28 -1.90
C ASN A 612 28.98 -16.51 -0.86
N LEU A 613 29.48 -15.38 -0.35
CA LEU A 613 28.76 -14.49 0.58
C LEU A 613 27.74 -13.60 -0.16
N ARG A 614 26.80 -14.25 -0.84
CA ARG A 614 25.80 -13.63 -1.72
C ARG A 614 24.73 -12.89 -0.93
N THR A 615 24.45 -11.65 -1.35
CA THR A 615 23.32 -10.84 -0.88
C THR A 615 22.04 -11.22 -1.62
N TYR A 616 20.89 -10.75 -1.14
CA TYR A 616 19.60 -10.96 -1.80
C TYR A 616 19.60 -10.52 -3.28
N GLN A 617 20.32 -9.44 -3.61
CA GLN A 617 20.40 -8.92 -4.99
C GLN A 617 21.25 -9.82 -5.90
N ASP A 618 22.18 -10.60 -5.33
CA ASP A 618 23.05 -11.52 -6.08
C ASP A 618 22.33 -12.81 -6.49
N LEU A 619 21.15 -13.10 -5.92
CA LEU A 619 20.36 -14.31 -6.15
C LEU A 619 19.54 -14.26 -7.45
N THR A 620 20.23 -14.06 -8.59
CA THR A 620 19.62 -13.87 -9.91
C THR A 620 19.59 -15.14 -10.78
N ARG A 621 20.04 -16.29 -10.27
CA ARG A 621 20.03 -17.55 -11.01
C ARG A 621 18.58 -18.08 -11.14
N PRO A 622 18.16 -18.56 -12.32
CA PRO A 622 16.84 -19.16 -12.48
C PRO A 622 16.73 -20.50 -11.74
N LEU A 623 15.57 -20.73 -11.13
CA LEU A 623 15.21 -21.99 -10.47
C LEU A 623 15.04 -23.11 -11.50
N ILE A 624 15.40 -24.34 -11.13
CA ILE A 624 15.14 -25.54 -11.95
C ILE A 624 13.65 -25.88 -11.85
N GLY A 625 13.10 -25.82 -10.64
CA GLY A 625 11.69 -26.08 -10.37
C GLY A 625 10.79 -24.86 -10.59
N LYS A 626 9.47 -25.11 -10.58
CA LYS A 626 8.44 -24.07 -10.54
C LYS A 626 7.53 -24.29 -9.35
N TYR A 627 7.41 -23.25 -8.51
CA TYR A 627 6.73 -23.32 -7.22
C TYR A 627 5.59 -22.29 -7.19
N PRO A 628 4.31 -22.70 -7.15
CA PRO A 628 3.17 -21.79 -7.25
C PRO A 628 3.08 -20.71 -6.15
N ALA A 629 3.64 -20.97 -4.98
CA ALA A 629 3.52 -20.10 -3.81
C ALA A 629 4.61 -19.01 -3.71
N LEU A 630 5.52 -18.90 -4.69
CA LEU A 630 6.56 -17.88 -4.69
C LEU A 630 6.06 -16.54 -5.25
N ARG A 631 6.54 -15.45 -4.65
CA ARG A 631 6.22 -14.07 -5.06
C ARG A 631 7.00 -13.68 -6.32
N SER A 632 6.56 -14.19 -7.47
CA SER A 632 7.10 -13.85 -8.80
C SER A 632 6.03 -13.11 -9.62
N GLN A 633 6.39 -11.96 -10.19
CA GLN A 633 5.54 -11.26 -11.17
C GLN A 633 5.76 -11.80 -12.61
N ASP A 634 6.88 -12.49 -12.84
CA ASP A 634 7.31 -13.00 -14.14
C ASP A 634 7.05 -14.50 -14.30
N GLN A 635 7.07 -14.99 -15.56
CA GLN A 635 6.98 -16.42 -15.88
C GLN A 635 8.20 -17.24 -15.39
N VAL A 636 9.35 -16.57 -15.14
CA VAL A 636 10.59 -17.19 -14.68
C VAL A 636 10.79 -16.90 -13.19
N GLN A 637 11.11 -17.94 -12.42
CA GLN A 637 11.40 -17.82 -10.99
C GLN A 637 12.91 -17.86 -10.76
N TYR A 638 13.40 -16.99 -9.87
CA TYR A 638 14.83 -16.87 -9.53
C TYR A 638 15.09 -17.28 -8.08
N GLU A 639 16.36 -17.53 -7.74
CA GLU A 639 16.81 -17.82 -6.37
C GLU A 639 16.29 -16.79 -5.35
N LYS A 640 16.27 -15.50 -5.69
CA LYS A 640 15.71 -14.45 -4.82
C LYS A 640 14.22 -14.63 -4.49
N HIS A 641 13.44 -15.24 -5.39
CA HIS A 641 12.03 -15.52 -5.15
C HIS A 641 11.89 -16.67 -4.15
N LEU A 642 12.77 -17.67 -4.22
CA LEU A 642 12.86 -18.74 -3.24
C LEU A 642 13.33 -18.19 -1.89
N ALA A 643 14.38 -17.36 -1.87
CA ALA A 643 14.87 -16.68 -0.67
C ALA A 643 13.78 -15.81 -0.01
N ALA A 644 12.89 -15.19 -0.78
CA ALA A 644 11.76 -14.41 -0.26
C ALA A 644 10.58 -15.26 0.24
N ALA A 645 10.63 -16.60 0.14
CA ALA A 645 9.51 -17.48 0.49
C ALA A 645 9.16 -17.49 1.99
N PHE A 646 10.07 -17.04 2.87
CA PHE A 646 9.72 -16.81 4.29
C PHE A 646 8.72 -15.67 4.47
N TYR A 647 8.58 -14.81 3.47
CA TYR A 647 7.63 -13.72 3.49
C TYR A 647 6.31 -14.14 2.85
N PRO A 648 5.15 -13.74 3.41
CA PRO A 648 3.85 -14.10 2.85
C PRO A 648 3.70 -13.75 1.36
N TYR A 649 3.21 -14.70 0.56
CA TYR A 649 2.96 -14.48 -0.88
C TYR A 649 2.12 -13.23 -1.16
N CYS A 650 1.08 -13.01 -0.35
CA CYS A 650 0.18 -11.87 -0.48
C CYS A 650 0.54 -10.65 0.39
N GLY A 651 1.70 -10.69 1.05
CA GLY A 651 2.09 -9.74 2.10
C GLY A 651 1.25 -9.87 3.37
N PHE A 652 1.67 -9.16 4.43
CA PHE A 652 0.88 -8.84 5.61
C PHE A 652 -0.25 -7.86 5.29
N GLY A 653 -0.10 -7.04 4.25
CA GLY A 653 -1.17 -6.18 3.75
C GLY A 653 -1.30 -4.84 4.46
N TYR A 654 -0.20 -4.25 4.93
CA TYR A 654 -0.19 -2.92 5.56
C TYR A 654 -0.89 -1.84 4.71
N GLY A 655 -0.68 -1.84 3.39
CA GLY A 655 -1.33 -0.90 2.47
C GLY A 655 -2.68 -1.36 1.89
N ARG A 656 -3.27 -2.46 2.41
CA ARG A 656 -4.52 -3.04 1.89
C ARG A 656 -5.51 -3.30 3.02
N SER A 657 -6.52 -2.43 3.11
CA SER A 657 -7.62 -2.61 4.06
C SER A 657 -8.30 -3.98 3.94
N GLN A 658 -8.34 -4.70 5.06
CA GLN A 658 -9.04 -5.97 5.16
C GLN A 658 -10.57 -5.81 5.15
N ALA A 659 -11.08 -4.59 5.35
CA ALA A 659 -12.51 -4.31 5.46
C ALA A 659 -13.23 -4.26 4.09
N PHE A 660 -12.57 -3.75 3.05
CA PHE A 660 -13.19 -3.53 1.73
C PHE A 660 -12.31 -3.89 0.52
N ARG A 661 -11.00 -4.13 0.71
CA ARG A 661 -10.07 -4.53 -0.36
C ARG A 661 -9.65 -5.99 -0.28
N HIS A 662 -10.10 -6.71 0.74
CA HIS A 662 -9.92 -8.14 0.91
C HIS A 662 -11.29 -8.83 0.96
N ALA A 663 -11.44 -9.89 0.15
CA ALA A 663 -12.61 -10.74 0.17
C ALA A 663 -12.24 -12.14 0.61
N SER A 664 -13.14 -12.75 1.36
CA SER A 664 -12.97 -14.09 1.91
C SER A 664 -14.31 -14.83 1.83
N PRO A 665 -14.31 -16.17 1.83
CA PRO A 665 -15.56 -16.91 1.90
C PRO A 665 -16.28 -16.59 3.22
N MET A 666 -17.58 -16.35 3.13
CA MET A 666 -18.41 -15.91 4.26
C MET A 666 -18.67 -17.07 5.24
N GLY A 667 -18.81 -18.29 4.71
CA GLY A 667 -19.25 -19.45 5.48
C GLY A 667 -20.62 -19.23 6.11
N SER A 668 -20.81 -19.75 7.32
CA SER A 668 -22.14 -19.80 7.96
C SER A 668 -22.83 -18.46 8.25
N ILE A 669 -22.15 -17.31 8.10
CA ILE A 669 -22.80 -15.99 8.18
C ILE A 669 -23.71 -15.74 6.97
N PHE A 670 -23.39 -16.34 5.82
CA PHE A 670 -24.18 -16.25 4.59
C PHE A 670 -25.58 -16.87 4.73
N LYS A 671 -25.78 -17.80 5.67
CA LYS A 671 -27.05 -18.55 5.87
C LYS A 671 -28.27 -17.67 6.15
N VAL A 672 -28.08 -16.40 6.49
CA VAL A 672 -29.16 -15.42 6.59
C VAL A 672 -29.83 -15.15 5.24
N ILE A 673 -29.10 -15.28 4.12
CA ILE A 673 -29.59 -15.06 2.75
C ILE A 673 -30.48 -16.21 2.26
N PRO A 674 -30.09 -17.50 2.32
CA PRO A 674 -31.01 -18.59 2.01
C PRO A 674 -32.19 -18.64 2.99
N ALA A 675 -32.00 -18.25 4.26
CA ALA A 675 -33.13 -18.10 5.18
C ALA A 675 -34.14 -17.05 4.68
N TYR A 676 -33.64 -15.86 4.30
CA TYR A 676 -34.45 -14.82 3.68
C TYR A 676 -35.17 -15.33 2.43
N ALA A 677 -34.45 -15.95 1.48
CA ALA A 677 -35.04 -16.47 0.25
C ALA A 677 -36.17 -17.48 0.51
N GLY A 678 -35.97 -18.40 1.46
CA GLY A 678 -36.98 -19.38 1.85
C GLY A 678 -38.21 -18.76 2.51
N LEU A 679 -38.00 -17.83 3.44
CA LEU A 679 -39.11 -17.11 4.11
C LEU A 679 -39.87 -16.21 3.14
N LYS A 680 -39.16 -15.53 2.23
CA LYS A 680 -39.75 -14.66 1.20
C LYS A 680 -40.69 -15.46 0.31
N GLN A 681 -40.23 -16.60 -0.19
CA GLN A 681 -41.05 -17.50 -1.01
C GLN A 681 -42.33 -17.98 -0.28
N GLN A 682 -42.28 -18.20 1.04
CA GLN A 682 -43.49 -18.56 1.80
C GLN A 682 -44.42 -17.37 2.05
N SER A 683 -43.84 -16.18 2.27
CA SER A 683 -44.60 -14.94 2.41
C SER A 683 -45.33 -14.59 1.11
N GLU A 684 -44.67 -14.73 -0.04
CA GLU A 684 -45.27 -14.53 -1.38
C GLU A 684 -46.38 -15.53 -1.70
N ARG A 685 -46.39 -16.69 -1.03
CA ARG A 685 -47.45 -17.71 -1.12
C ARG A 685 -48.58 -17.52 -0.11
N GLU A 686 -48.54 -16.44 0.67
CA GLU A 686 -49.49 -16.14 1.76
C GLU A 686 -49.67 -17.31 2.74
N ALA A 687 -48.60 -18.07 2.99
CA ALA A 687 -48.64 -19.22 3.87
C ALA A 687 -48.92 -18.79 5.32
N ARG A 688 -49.81 -19.53 6.02
CA ARG A 688 -50.10 -19.27 7.46
C ARG A 688 -48.89 -19.50 8.36
N ASP A 689 -48.01 -20.44 7.99
CA ASP A 689 -46.73 -20.69 8.63
C ASP A 689 -45.62 -20.32 7.66
N LEU A 690 -44.79 -19.35 8.04
CA LEU A 690 -43.66 -18.90 7.23
C LEU A 690 -42.49 -19.90 7.22
N ASN A 691 -42.49 -20.91 8.07
CA ASN A 691 -41.42 -21.91 8.10
C ASN A 691 -41.40 -22.72 6.79
N PRO A 692 -40.35 -22.59 5.96
CA PRO A 692 -40.33 -23.19 4.63
C PRO A 692 -40.02 -24.69 4.64
N LEU A 693 -39.43 -25.21 5.72
CA LEU A 693 -38.93 -26.57 5.80
C LEU A 693 -38.84 -27.02 7.25
N THR A 694 -39.22 -28.27 7.49
CA THR A 694 -38.98 -28.99 8.74
C THR A 694 -38.29 -30.30 8.44
N LEU A 695 -37.19 -30.59 9.14
CA LEU A 695 -36.49 -31.87 9.03
C LEU A 695 -35.82 -32.27 10.35
N THR A 696 -35.36 -33.52 10.43
CA THR A 696 -34.59 -34.02 11.57
C THR A 696 -33.12 -34.12 11.17
N ASP A 697 -32.27 -33.31 11.79
CA ASP A 697 -30.81 -33.32 11.59
C ASP A 697 -30.17 -34.21 12.66
N ASP A 698 -30.23 -35.51 12.41
CA ASP A 698 -29.66 -36.58 13.24
C ASP A 698 -28.83 -37.52 12.37
N MET A 699 -27.52 -37.30 12.38
CA MET A 699 -26.57 -38.17 11.70
C MET A 699 -26.58 -39.57 12.31
N GLN A 700 -26.80 -40.59 11.46
CA GLN A 700 -26.70 -42.01 11.83
C GLN A 700 -25.63 -42.70 10.97
N TRP A 701 -24.77 -43.49 11.60
CA TRP A 701 -23.82 -44.36 10.92
C TRP A 701 -24.48 -45.71 10.65
N THR A 702 -24.68 -46.04 9.37
CA THR A 702 -25.07 -47.40 8.96
C THR A 702 -23.80 -48.18 8.60
N ALA A 703 -23.37 -49.07 9.50
CA ALA A 703 -22.29 -50.02 9.23
C ALA A 703 -22.86 -51.20 8.40
N SER A 704 -22.91 -51.06 7.08
CA SER A 704 -23.18 -52.19 6.17
C SER A 704 -21.94 -52.44 5.30
N PRO A 705 -21.47 -53.69 5.16
CA PRO A 705 -20.31 -54.01 4.34
C PRO A 705 -20.58 -53.61 2.88
N GLY A 706 -19.78 -52.68 2.35
CA GLY A 706 -19.85 -52.24 0.95
C GLY A 706 -20.69 -50.98 0.65
N SER A 707 -21.36 -50.37 1.62
CA SER A 707 -22.13 -49.12 1.43
C SER A 707 -21.63 -47.99 2.34
N ASN A 708 -20.84 -47.06 1.79
CA ASN A 708 -20.43 -45.80 2.44
C ASN A 708 -21.57 -44.74 2.47
N SER A 709 -22.83 -45.15 2.65
CA SER A 709 -23.96 -44.21 2.65
C SER A 709 -24.24 -43.63 4.05
N GLN A 710 -23.48 -42.61 4.43
CA GLN A 710 -23.74 -41.83 5.65
C GLN A 710 -25.12 -41.16 5.57
N VAL A 711 -26.03 -41.51 6.47
CA VAL A 711 -27.33 -40.82 6.63
C VAL A 711 -27.12 -39.58 7.49
N LEU A 712 -27.44 -38.41 6.94
CA LEU A 712 -27.27 -37.13 7.60
C LEU A 712 -28.51 -36.70 8.38
N GLY A 713 -29.70 -37.15 7.98
CA GLY A 713 -30.96 -36.83 8.64
C GLY A 713 -32.17 -37.40 7.93
N PHE A 714 -33.36 -36.95 8.34
CA PHE A 714 -34.65 -37.43 7.84
C PHE A 714 -35.56 -36.27 7.49
N LYS A 715 -36.30 -36.36 6.40
CA LYS A 715 -37.41 -35.46 6.10
C LYS A 715 -38.60 -35.74 7.01
N GLU A 716 -39.57 -34.84 7.04
CA GLU A 716 -40.78 -34.99 7.86
C GLU A 716 -41.64 -36.21 7.47
N ASN A 717 -41.59 -36.63 6.20
CA ASN A 717 -42.22 -37.86 5.70
C ASN A 717 -41.43 -39.15 6.01
N GLY A 718 -40.31 -39.05 6.75
CA GLY A 718 -39.44 -40.20 7.09
C GLY A 718 -38.40 -40.55 6.03
N GLU A 719 -38.35 -39.87 4.87
CA GLU A 719 -37.35 -40.13 3.83
C GLU A 719 -35.92 -39.84 4.34
N THR A 720 -35.00 -40.79 4.13
CA THR A 720 -33.60 -40.67 4.56
C THR A 720 -32.82 -39.71 3.67
N ILE A 721 -32.10 -38.77 4.28
CA ILE A 721 -31.20 -37.86 3.58
C ILE A 721 -29.78 -38.40 3.69
N LYS A 722 -29.29 -39.00 2.60
CA LYS A 722 -27.93 -39.55 2.51
C LYS A 722 -26.94 -38.46 2.10
N ARG A 723 -25.65 -38.64 2.42
CA ARG A 723 -24.59 -37.69 2.06
C ARG A 723 -24.43 -37.48 0.55
N LEU A 724 -24.65 -38.50 -0.26
CA LEU A 724 -24.88 -38.34 -1.69
C LEU A 724 -26.39 -38.19 -1.89
N TYR A 725 -26.82 -36.99 -2.26
CA TYR A 725 -28.23 -36.62 -2.34
C TYR A 725 -28.57 -36.03 -3.70
N LYS A 726 -29.48 -36.69 -4.42
CA LYS A 726 -29.98 -36.30 -5.75
C LYS A 726 -28.89 -35.93 -6.77
N GLY A 727 -27.76 -36.64 -6.76
CA GLY A 727 -26.64 -36.42 -7.68
C GLY A 727 -25.60 -35.39 -7.22
N GLY A 728 -25.75 -34.81 -6.02
CA GLY A 728 -24.74 -33.94 -5.40
C GLY A 728 -24.27 -34.47 -4.05
N ARG A 729 -23.13 -33.97 -3.55
CA ARG A 729 -22.59 -34.33 -2.23
C ARG A 729 -22.93 -33.24 -1.22
N LEU A 730 -23.66 -33.60 -0.17
CA LEU A 730 -24.00 -32.68 0.92
C LEU A 730 -22.78 -32.41 1.84
N PRO A 731 -22.67 -31.19 2.40
CA PRO A 731 -21.71 -30.87 3.44
C PRO A 731 -21.90 -31.75 4.69
N ARG A 732 -20.86 -31.83 5.53
CA ARG A 732 -20.97 -32.56 6.80
C ARG A 732 -22.01 -31.89 7.73
N ALA A 733 -22.87 -32.71 8.34
CA ALA A 733 -23.85 -32.30 9.34
C ALA A 733 -23.29 -32.45 10.77
N TYR A 734 -23.90 -31.80 11.76
CA TYR A 734 -23.52 -31.96 13.17
C TYR A 734 -24.25 -33.14 13.80
N PRO A 735 -23.63 -33.89 14.73
CA PRO A 735 -24.31 -35.00 15.39
C PRO A 735 -25.38 -34.49 16.38
N LYS A 736 -26.59 -35.06 16.29
CA LYS A 736 -27.68 -34.95 17.27
C LYS A 736 -28.27 -33.55 17.49
N ILE A 737 -28.87 -32.93 16.45
CA ILE A 737 -29.66 -31.70 16.62
C ILE A 737 -31.15 -32.02 16.86
N GLY A 738 -31.64 -33.11 16.26
CA GLY A 738 -33.06 -33.48 16.27
C GLY A 738 -33.90 -32.69 15.28
N LYS A 739 -35.23 -32.60 15.54
CA LYS A 739 -36.18 -31.83 14.71
C LYS A 739 -35.80 -30.35 14.69
N ILE A 740 -35.69 -29.77 13.49
CA ILE A 740 -35.31 -28.38 13.24
C ILE A 740 -36.27 -27.70 12.26
N ASP A 741 -36.64 -26.47 12.60
CA ASP A 741 -37.30 -25.48 11.77
C ASP A 741 -36.27 -24.38 11.37
N ILE A 742 -36.70 -23.35 10.64
CA ILE A 742 -35.80 -22.27 10.21
C ILE A 742 -35.12 -21.52 11.37
N VAL A 743 -35.86 -21.28 12.47
CA VAL A 743 -35.35 -20.54 13.65
C VAL A 743 -34.24 -21.36 14.33
N LYS A 744 -34.49 -22.65 14.57
CA LYS A 744 -33.52 -23.56 15.18
C LYS A 744 -32.37 -23.90 14.24
N ALA A 745 -32.62 -23.92 12.92
CA ALA A 745 -31.58 -24.08 11.91
C ALA A 745 -30.60 -22.90 11.91
N LEU A 746 -31.08 -21.67 12.12
CA LEU A 746 -30.22 -20.49 12.34
C LEU A 746 -29.46 -20.56 13.67
N GLU A 747 -30.16 -20.86 14.78
CA GLU A 747 -29.58 -21.01 16.13
C GLU A 747 -28.38 -21.97 16.14
N ARG A 748 -28.60 -23.17 15.58
CA ARG A 748 -27.63 -24.28 15.54
C ARG A 748 -26.75 -24.26 14.30
N SER A 749 -27.00 -23.33 13.37
CA SER A 749 -26.26 -23.18 12.12
C SER A 749 -26.20 -24.49 11.31
N SER A 750 -27.31 -25.20 11.17
CA SER A 750 -27.37 -26.51 10.48
C SER A 750 -26.95 -26.39 9.01
N ASN A 751 -25.94 -27.14 8.58
CA ASN A 751 -25.56 -27.19 7.16
C ASN A 751 -26.58 -27.95 6.32
N LEU A 752 -27.13 -29.03 6.90
CA LEU A 752 -28.08 -29.91 6.24
C LEU A 752 -29.34 -29.14 5.84
N TYR A 753 -29.91 -28.38 6.79
CA TYR A 753 -31.11 -27.60 6.56
C TYR A 753 -30.99 -26.66 5.36
N PHE A 754 -29.97 -25.80 5.33
CA PHE A 754 -29.81 -24.82 4.25
C PHE A 754 -29.47 -25.46 2.91
N SER A 755 -28.78 -26.59 2.91
CA SER A 755 -28.51 -27.35 1.67
C SER A 755 -29.79 -27.92 1.07
N ILE A 756 -30.68 -28.46 1.91
CA ILE A 756 -31.98 -29.00 1.48
C ILE A 756 -32.94 -27.87 1.12
N LEU A 757 -32.95 -26.77 1.88
CA LEU A 757 -33.72 -25.58 1.54
C LEU A 757 -33.38 -25.10 0.11
N ALA A 758 -32.09 -24.98 -0.21
CA ALA A 758 -31.65 -24.54 -1.52
C ALA A 758 -31.91 -25.56 -2.64
N GLY A 759 -31.83 -26.86 -2.35
CA GLY A 759 -31.94 -27.91 -3.38
C GLY A 759 -33.36 -28.42 -3.65
N ASP A 760 -34.23 -28.41 -2.64
CA ASP A 760 -35.54 -29.07 -2.67
C ASP A 760 -36.73 -28.11 -2.47
N VAL A 761 -36.52 -26.96 -1.83
CA VAL A 761 -37.61 -26.07 -1.40
C VAL A 761 -37.64 -24.78 -2.23
N LEU A 762 -36.49 -24.17 -2.50
CA LEU A 762 -36.41 -23.04 -3.42
C LEU A 762 -36.79 -23.48 -4.83
N GLU A 763 -37.55 -22.65 -5.55
CA GLU A 763 -38.10 -22.98 -6.86
C GLU A 763 -37.04 -23.35 -7.89
N ASN A 764 -35.90 -22.65 -7.88
CA ASN A 764 -34.74 -22.99 -8.69
C ASN A 764 -33.43 -22.52 -8.02
N PRO A 765 -32.26 -23.05 -8.44
CA PRO A 765 -30.96 -22.62 -7.91
C PRO A 765 -30.69 -21.11 -8.08
N GLY A 766 -31.27 -20.52 -9.13
CA GLY A 766 -31.17 -19.10 -9.43
C GLY A 766 -31.80 -18.22 -8.36
N SER A 767 -32.86 -18.66 -7.67
CA SER A 767 -33.51 -17.88 -6.60
C SER A 767 -32.54 -17.52 -5.47
N LEU A 768 -31.64 -18.43 -5.10
CA LEU A 768 -30.60 -18.16 -4.09
C LEU A 768 -29.55 -17.16 -4.62
N LEU A 769 -29.15 -17.31 -5.88
CA LEU A 769 -28.20 -16.40 -6.52
C LEU A 769 -28.78 -14.98 -6.65
N SER A 770 -30.03 -14.87 -7.09
CA SER A 770 -30.78 -13.62 -7.18
C SER A 770 -30.94 -12.96 -5.83
N ALA A 771 -31.25 -13.73 -4.76
CA ALA A 771 -31.28 -13.18 -3.40
C ALA A 771 -29.91 -12.63 -2.98
N ALA A 772 -28.82 -13.37 -3.22
CA ALA A 772 -27.46 -12.90 -2.90
C ALA A 772 -27.10 -11.61 -3.66
N MET A 773 -27.42 -11.52 -4.94
CA MET A 773 -27.22 -10.31 -5.76
C MET A 773 -28.07 -9.14 -5.26
N ALA A 774 -29.34 -9.38 -4.88
CA ALA A 774 -30.24 -8.35 -4.36
C ALA A 774 -29.75 -7.77 -3.01
N PHE A 775 -29.04 -8.56 -2.20
CA PHE A 775 -28.32 -8.05 -1.02
C PHE A 775 -27.04 -7.25 -1.35
N GLY A 776 -26.67 -7.12 -2.63
CA GLY A 776 -25.47 -6.40 -3.08
C GLY A 776 -24.18 -7.24 -3.11
N LEU A 777 -24.25 -8.57 -3.00
CA LEU A 777 -23.07 -9.43 -3.13
C LEU A 777 -22.65 -9.60 -4.59
N GLY A 778 -21.34 -9.65 -4.83
CA GLY A 778 -20.77 -9.80 -6.17
C GLY A 778 -20.63 -8.50 -6.96
N SER A 779 -21.04 -7.37 -6.39
CA SER A 779 -20.84 -6.01 -6.91
C SER A 779 -20.21 -5.09 -5.85
N LYS A 780 -19.65 -3.97 -6.28
CA LYS A 780 -19.13 -2.95 -5.36
C LYS A 780 -20.27 -2.30 -4.58
N THR A 781 -20.10 -2.09 -3.29
CA THR A 781 -21.06 -1.36 -2.44
C THR A 781 -21.13 0.12 -2.79
N GLY A 782 -20.07 0.65 -3.40
CA GLY A 782 -19.99 2.04 -3.85
C GLY A 782 -19.49 2.98 -2.76
N ILE A 783 -18.89 2.48 -1.67
CA ILE A 783 -18.28 3.30 -0.63
C ILE A 783 -17.36 4.37 -1.21
N ASP A 784 -17.25 5.50 -0.51
CA ASP A 784 -16.44 6.66 -0.92
C ASP A 784 -14.93 6.43 -0.76
N LEU A 785 -14.43 5.21 -0.99
CA LEU A 785 -13.03 4.81 -0.85
C LEU A 785 -12.53 4.07 -2.11
N PRO A 786 -11.28 4.30 -2.55
CA PRO A 786 -10.78 3.72 -3.78
C PRO A 786 -10.36 2.26 -3.60
N GLY A 787 -10.46 1.47 -4.67
CA GLY A 787 -9.92 0.10 -4.71
C GLY A 787 -10.78 -0.96 -4.04
N GLU A 788 -12.07 -0.68 -3.83
CA GLU A 788 -13.06 -1.66 -3.35
C GLU A 788 -13.07 -2.93 -4.20
N TYR A 789 -13.04 -4.08 -3.54
CA TYR A 789 -13.14 -5.39 -4.19
C TYR A 789 -14.62 -5.81 -4.33
N PRO A 790 -15.08 -6.20 -5.54
CA PRO A 790 -16.49 -6.51 -5.79
C PRO A 790 -16.97 -7.85 -5.20
N GLY A 791 -16.06 -8.71 -4.74
CA GLY A 791 -16.40 -10.08 -4.37
C GLY A 791 -16.65 -10.97 -5.60
N LYS A 792 -17.12 -12.20 -5.38
CA LYS A 792 -17.46 -13.14 -6.45
C LYS A 792 -18.57 -14.07 -5.98
N LEU A 793 -19.53 -14.33 -6.86
CA LEU A 793 -20.60 -15.33 -6.71
C LEU A 793 -20.31 -16.53 -7.63
N PRO A 794 -20.89 -17.72 -7.33
CA PRO A 794 -20.71 -18.89 -8.17
C PRO A 794 -21.54 -18.84 -9.46
N ASP A 795 -21.01 -19.47 -10.51
CA ASP A 795 -21.56 -19.49 -11.88
C ASP A 795 -22.02 -20.88 -12.34
N ASP A 796 -21.62 -21.94 -11.65
CA ASP A 796 -21.88 -23.35 -12.03
C ASP A 796 -23.05 -24.01 -11.27
N ILE A 797 -23.72 -23.29 -10.36
CA ILE A 797 -24.73 -23.85 -9.43
C ILE A 797 -25.94 -24.52 -10.12
N PHE A 798 -26.23 -24.16 -11.38
CA PHE A 798 -27.34 -24.73 -12.15
C PHE A 798 -27.08 -26.18 -12.60
N HIS A 799 -25.80 -26.54 -12.78
CA HIS A 799 -25.40 -27.88 -13.24
C HIS A 799 -24.63 -28.65 -12.17
N ASN A 800 -24.08 -27.95 -11.16
CA ASN A 800 -23.33 -28.52 -10.06
C ASN A 800 -24.12 -28.48 -8.75
N LYS A 801 -24.89 -29.54 -8.46
CA LYS A 801 -25.64 -29.65 -7.20
C LYS A 801 -24.76 -29.63 -5.95
N THR A 802 -23.56 -30.20 -6.01
CA THR A 802 -22.59 -30.13 -4.90
C THR A 802 -22.18 -28.68 -4.65
N GLY A 803 -21.97 -27.91 -5.73
CA GLY A 803 -21.74 -26.47 -5.71
C GLY A 803 -22.89 -25.70 -5.08
N LEU A 804 -24.14 -25.99 -5.47
CA LEU A 804 -25.34 -25.39 -4.88
C LEU A 804 -25.44 -25.64 -3.36
N TYR A 805 -25.27 -26.89 -2.91
CA TYR A 805 -25.31 -27.21 -1.48
C TYR A 805 -24.21 -26.50 -0.69
N SER A 806 -23.02 -26.36 -1.28
CA SER A 806 -21.89 -25.63 -0.69
C SER A 806 -22.12 -24.12 -0.69
N PHE A 807 -22.72 -23.57 -1.75
CA PHE A 807 -23.10 -22.17 -1.85
C PHE A 807 -24.15 -21.78 -0.79
N ALA A 808 -25.14 -22.64 -0.56
CA ALA A 808 -26.18 -22.44 0.47
C ALA A 808 -25.63 -22.29 1.89
N ILE A 809 -24.41 -22.74 2.16
CA ILE A 809 -23.73 -22.57 3.46
C ILE A 809 -22.64 -21.50 3.43
N GLY A 810 -22.53 -20.74 2.35
CA GLY A 810 -21.58 -19.65 2.16
C GLY A 810 -20.17 -20.09 1.76
N GLN A 811 -20.03 -21.27 1.16
CA GLN A 811 -18.78 -21.79 0.61
C GLN A 811 -18.86 -21.87 -0.94
N HIS A 812 -18.03 -22.72 -1.56
CA HIS A 812 -17.78 -22.75 -3.01
C HIS A 812 -16.97 -21.53 -3.47
N SER A 813 -17.20 -21.00 -4.67
CA SER A 813 -16.50 -19.80 -5.20
C SER A 813 -17.04 -18.46 -4.66
N LEU A 814 -17.94 -18.49 -3.67
CA LEU A 814 -18.42 -17.29 -2.97
C LEU A 814 -17.28 -16.65 -2.15
N ILE A 815 -16.98 -15.39 -2.46
CA ILE A 815 -16.14 -14.52 -1.62
C ILE A 815 -16.79 -13.13 -1.51
N ALA A 816 -16.77 -12.56 -0.31
CA ALA A 816 -17.31 -11.23 -0.04
C ALA A 816 -16.40 -10.45 0.90
N THR A 817 -16.50 -9.13 0.87
CA THR A 817 -15.79 -8.24 1.79
C THR A 817 -16.56 -8.09 3.12
N PRO A 818 -15.87 -7.75 4.23
CA PRO A 818 -16.56 -7.37 5.47
C PRO A 818 -17.54 -6.21 5.30
N LEU A 819 -17.23 -5.24 4.43
CA LEU A 819 -18.13 -4.14 4.11
C LEU A 819 -19.41 -4.60 3.40
N GLN A 820 -19.31 -5.48 2.39
CA GLN A 820 -20.50 -6.09 1.75
C GLN A 820 -21.36 -6.84 2.77
N THR A 821 -20.72 -7.53 3.71
CA THR A 821 -21.42 -8.24 4.79
C THR A 821 -22.14 -7.25 5.73
N ALA A 822 -21.58 -6.07 5.97
CA ALA A 822 -22.23 -5.03 6.77
C ALA A 822 -23.48 -4.50 6.07
N VAL A 823 -23.44 -4.32 4.74
CA VAL A 823 -24.61 -3.94 3.94
C VAL A 823 -25.72 -4.99 4.05
N VAL A 824 -25.40 -6.29 3.95
CA VAL A 824 -26.37 -7.38 4.14
C VAL A 824 -27.06 -7.27 5.50
N PHE A 825 -26.29 -7.09 6.57
CA PHE A 825 -26.85 -7.00 7.93
C PHE A 825 -27.59 -5.68 8.17
N SER A 826 -27.17 -4.59 7.52
CA SER A 826 -27.89 -3.31 7.52
C SER A 826 -29.28 -3.45 6.92
N ALA A 827 -29.40 -4.11 5.78
CA ALA A 827 -30.69 -4.35 5.14
C ALA A 827 -31.63 -5.19 6.01
N ILE A 828 -31.10 -6.23 6.68
CA ILE A 828 -31.89 -7.01 7.64
C ILE A 828 -32.33 -6.15 8.84
N ALA A 829 -31.42 -5.29 9.34
CA ALA A 829 -31.67 -4.44 10.48
C ALA A 829 -32.75 -3.38 10.20
N ASN A 830 -32.65 -2.68 9.06
CA ASN A 830 -33.54 -1.57 8.71
C ASN A 830 -34.85 -2.02 8.03
N GLY A 831 -34.98 -3.29 7.66
CA GLY A 831 -36.21 -3.84 7.06
C GLY A 831 -36.23 -3.83 5.54
N GLY A 832 -35.06 -3.85 4.89
CA GLY A 832 -34.91 -4.19 3.48
C GLY A 832 -34.16 -3.16 2.65
N GLU A 833 -33.86 -1.98 3.18
CA GLU A 833 -33.19 -0.92 2.41
C GLU A 833 -31.69 -1.22 2.26
N ILE A 834 -31.24 -1.32 1.00
CA ILE A 834 -29.83 -1.47 0.65
C ILE A 834 -29.24 -0.06 0.53
N LEU A 835 -28.62 0.40 1.61
CA LEU A 835 -27.99 1.71 1.67
C LEU A 835 -26.57 1.66 1.12
N LYS A 836 -26.19 2.66 0.33
CA LYS A 836 -24.80 2.92 -0.06
C LYS A 836 -24.00 3.26 1.20
N PRO A 837 -22.94 2.51 1.56
CA PRO A 837 -22.07 2.90 2.66
C PRO A 837 -21.45 4.27 2.39
N GLN A 838 -21.55 5.18 3.35
CA GLN A 838 -21.04 6.55 3.19
C GLN A 838 -20.04 6.90 4.29
N MET A 839 -18.96 7.57 3.89
CA MET A 839 -17.93 8.08 4.80
C MET A 839 -18.05 9.59 5.02
N LEU A 840 -18.54 10.33 4.02
CA LEU A 840 -18.66 11.78 4.07
C LEU A 840 -20.04 12.19 4.56
N ASN A 841 -20.11 13.03 5.60
CA ASN A 841 -21.37 13.55 6.12
C ASN A 841 -21.68 14.92 5.53
N PHE A 842 -20.73 15.85 5.62
CA PHE A 842 -20.82 17.14 4.91
C PHE A 842 -19.45 17.71 4.53
N SER A 843 -19.45 18.53 3.48
CA SER A 843 -18.31 19.37 3.12
C SER A 843 -18.62 20.84 3.38
N ALA A 844 -17.65 21.57 3.91
CA ALA A 844 -17.75 22.99 4.21
C ALA A 844 -16.71 23.75 3.36
N GLY A 845 -17.17 24.29 2.24
CA GLY A 845 -16.43 25.17 1.35
C GLY A 845 -17.01 26.59 1.34
N LYS A 846 -17.29 27.11 0.13
CA LYS A 846 -18.08 28.35 -0.02
C LYS A 846 -19.54 28.17 0.44
N GLN A 847 -20.04 26.96 0.29
CA GLN A 847 -21.36 26.53 0.74
C GLN A 847 -21.20 25.25 1.56
N LEU A 848 -22.17 25.00 2.44
CA LEU A 848 -22.27 23.75 3.17
C LEU A 848 -23.01 22.75 2.28
N THR A 849 -22.38 21.61 1.99
CA THR A 849 -23.00 20.52 1.24
C THR A 849 -23.20 19.33 2.17
N CYS A 850 -24.46 18.99 2.45
CA CYS A 850 -24.83 17.80 3.22
C CYS A 850 -25.03 16.61 2.29
N TYR A 851 -24.53 15.44 2.68
CA TYR A 851 -24.67 14.20 1.93
C TYR A 851 -25.72 13.33 2.59
N GLU A 852 -26.90 13.27 1.98
CA GLU A 852 -28.02 12.47 2.49
C GLU A 852 -27.82 10.96 2.21
N PRO A 853 -28.31 10.09 3.10
CA PRO A 853 -28.32 8.64 2.89
C PRO A 853 -28.92 8.25 1.54
N LYS A 854 -28.19 7.42 0.79
CA LYS A 854 -28.65 6.94 -0.53
C LYS A 854 -29.08 5.49 -0.47
N VAL A 855 -30.38 5.25 -0.67
CA VAL A 855 -30.93 3.91 -0.94
C VAL A 855 -30.59 3.52 -2.38
N VAL A 856 -29.90 2.40 -2.55
CA VAL A 856 -29.51 1.83 -3.85
C VAL A 856 -30.59 0.90 -4.36
N ASP A 857 -31.14 0.07 -3.48
CA ASP A 857 -32.16 -0.93 -3.80
C ASP A 857 -32.99 -1.24 -2.53
N THR A 858 -34.10 -1.94 -2.69
CA THR A 858 -34.99 -2.34 -1.60
C THR A 858 -35.39 -3.80 -1.73
N LEU A 859 -35.16 -4.55 -0.66
CA LEU A 859 -35.61 -5.92 -0.51
C LEU A 859 -37.02 -5.96 0.08
N ASP A 860 -37.80 -6.91 -0.39
CA ASP A 860 -39.13 -7.17 0.16
C ASP A 860 -39.03 -7.89 1.51
N PHE A 861 -39.43 -7.21 2.57
CA PHE A 861 -39.48 -7.72 3.94
C PHE A 861 -40.87 -7.47 4.53
N SER A 862 -41.68 -8.53 4.66
CA SER A 862 -42.85 -8.46 5.52
C SER A 862 -42.44 -8.37 7.01
N PRO A 863 -43.23 -7.69 7.87
CA PRO A 863 -42.94 -7.61 9.30
C PRO A 863 -42.73 -8.99 9.96
N GLU A 864 -43.52 -9.98 9.55
CA GLU A 864 -43.47 -11.36 10.05
C GLU A 864 -42.20 -12.08 9.60
N LEU A 865 -41.78 -11.89 8.34
CA LEU A 865 -40.52 -12.42 7.82
C LEU A 865 -39.34 -11.85 8.59
N ARG A 866 -39.29 -10.52 8.74
CA ARG A 866 -38.24 -9.82 9.48
C ARG A 866 -38.17 -10.32 10.92
N ALA A 867 -39.31 -10.40 11.61
CA ALA A 867 -39.40 -10.88 12.98
C ALA A 867 -38.91 -12.33 13.13
N THR A 868 -39.26 -13.21 12.19
CA THR A 868 -38.84 -14.62 12.20
C THR A 868 -37.33 -14.75 11.99
N LEU A 869 -36.76 -13.99 11.06
CA LEU A 869 -35.32 -13.96 10.81
C LEU A 869 -34.54 -13.42 12.01
N LEU A 870 -34.98 -12.28 12.57
CA LEU A 870 -34.38 -11.68 13.78
C LEU A 870 -34.48 -12.61 14.98
N LYS A 871 -35.59 -13.32 15.17
CA LYS A 871 -35.76 -14.32 16.23
C LYS A 871 -34.73 -15.45 16.08
N GLY A 872 -34.53 -15.97 14.87
CA GLY A 872 -33.48 -16.97 14.60
C GLY A 872 -32.07 -16.45 14.93
N MET A 873 -31.76 -15.23 14.53
CA MET A 873 -30.48 -14.56 14.85
C MET A 873 -30.34 -14.22 16.34
N GLN A 874 -31.43 -13.95 17.05
CA GLN A 874 -31.42 -13.73 18.50
C GLN A 874 -31.12 -15.02 19.26
N GLN A 875 -31.63 -16.17 18.80
CA GLN A 875 -31.32 -17.45 19.44
C GLN A 875 -29.84 -17.85 19.28
N VAL A 876 -29.16 -17.38 18.23
CA VAL A 876 -27.70 -17.57 18.07
C VAL A 876 -26.92 -16.93 19.22
N THR A 877 -27.31 -15.72 19.63
CA THR A 877 -26.65 -14.96 20.70
C THR A 877 -27.18 -15.32 22.07
N ASN A 878 -28.49 -15.49 22.23
CA ASN A 878 -29.14 -15.59 23.54
C ASN A 878 -29.62 -17.00 23.91
N GLY A 879 -29.84 -17.89 22.95
CA GLY A 879 -30.38 -19.23 23.19
C GLY A 879 -29.43 -20.10 24.01
N GLU A 880 -29.98 -20.99 24.86
CA GLU A 880 -29.20 -21.90 25.72
C GLU A 880 -28.21 -22.76 24.93
N ARG A 881 -28.61 -23.15 23.71
CA ARG A 881 -27.80 -23.93 22.77
C ARG A 881 -27.31 -23.09 21.59
N GLY A 882 -27.42 -21.77 21.69
CA GLY A 882 -26.98 -20.80 20.71
C GLY A 882 -25.48 -20.90 20.45
N SER A 883 -25.11 -20.84 19.17
CA SER A 883 -23.72 -21.06 18.76
C SER A 883 -22.76 -20.01 19.32
N ALA A 884 -23.20 -18.79 19.63
CA ALA A 884 -22.35 -17.79 20.30
C ALA A 884 -22.36 -17.96 21.83
N ARG A 885 -23.54 -18.13 22.47
CA ARG A 885 -23.69 -18.21 23.94
C ARG A 885 -22.92 -19.36 24.59
N THR A 886 -23.03 -20.55 24.00
CA THR A 886 -22.50 -21.79 24.61
C THR A 886 -20.98 -21.74 24.82
N ALA A 887 -20.25 -21.00 23.97
CA ALA A 887 -18.81 -20.82 24.11
C ALA A 887 -18.44 -19.69 25.08
N ILE A 888 -19.25 -18.63 25.15
CA ILE A 888 -19.05 -17.52 26.09
C ILE A 888 -19.17 -17.99 27.55
N MET A 889 -20.08 -18.93 27.83
CA MET A 889 -20.28 -19.51 29.17
C MET A 889 -19.18 -20.51 29.60
N ARG A 890 -18.26 -20.90 28.70
CA ARG A 890 -17.12 -21.78 29.03
C ARG A 890 -15.86 -21.02 29.47
N GLU A 891 -15.95 -19.70 29.66
CA GLU A 891 -14.85 -18.82 30.12
C GLU A 891 -13.60 -18.74 29.21
N ASP A 892 -13.67 -19.17 27.95
CA ASP A 892 -12.61 -19.05 26.93
C ASP A 892 -12.40 -17.60 26.40
N PHE A 893 -12.88 -16.56 27.11
CA PHE A 893 -12.82 -15.16 26.66
C PHE A 893 -12.07 -14.29 27.67
N HIS A 894 -10.85 -13.88 27.31
CA HIS A 894 -9.93 -13.19 28.20
C HIS A 894 -10.29 -11.71 28.45
N ASN A 895 -10.98 -11.04 27.53
CA ASN A 895 -11.41 -9.65 27.73
C ASN A 895 -12.64 -9.60 28.64
N LYS A 896 -12.40 -9.44 29.95
CA LYS A 896 -13.43 -9.40 30.99
C LYS A 896 -14.41 -8.24 30.81
N GLU A 897 -13.97 -7.12 30.24
CA GLU A 897 -14.82 -5.95 30.02
C GLU A 897 -15.85 -6.19 28.92
N ALA A 898 -15.43 -6.71 27.77
CA ALA A 898 -16.33 -7.07 26.69
C ALA A 898 -17.32 -8.17 27.11
N LEU A 899 -16.90 -9.10 27.97
CA LEU A 899 -17.81 -10.08 28.58
C LEU A 899 -18.85 -9.44 29.51
N LYS A 900 -18.44 -8.47 30.32
CA LYS A 900 -19.35 -7.70 31.20
C LYS A 900 -20.36 -6.91 30.37
N ALA A 901 -19.91 -6.25 29.30
CA ALA A 901 -20.75 -5.54 28.34
C ALA A 901 -21.79 -6.49 27.72
N TYR A 902 -21.33 -7.67 27.28
CA TYR A 902 -22.19 -8.72 26.73
C TYR A 902 -23.27 -9.16 27.72
N ARG A 903 -22.92 -9.50 28.97
CA ARG A 903 -23.90 -9.92 29.98
C ARG A 903 -25.00 -8.88 30.20
N LYS A 904 -24.69 -7.59 30.05
CA LYS A 904 -25.64 -6.48 30.16
C LYS A 904 -26.49 -6.30 28.91
N LEU A 905 -25.90 -6.40 27.71
CA LEU A 905 -26.51 -6.02 26.44
C LEU A 905 -27.01 -7.19 25.59
N ALA A 906 -26.75 -8.45 25.97
CA ALA A 906 -27.10 -9.62 25.18
C ALA A 906 -28.58 -9.65 24.68
N PRO A 907 -29.60 -9.27 25.49
CA PRO A 907 -30.99 -9.26 25.03
C PRO A 907 -31.27 -8.32 23.83
N THR A 908 -30.45 -7.28 23.67
CA THR A 908 -30.60 -6.27 22.60
C THR A 908 -29.67 -6.53 21.42
N ILE A 909 -28.99 -7.68 21.38
CA ILE A 909 -28.05 -8.06 20.32
C ILE A 909 -28.53 -9.34 19.65
N VAL A 910 -28.60 -9.30 18.33
CA VAL A 910 -28.82 -10.48 17.48
C VAL A 910 -27.62 -10.65 16.56
N GLY A 911 -27.40 -11.85 16.04
CA GLY A 911 -26.30 -12.03 15.09
C GLY A 911 -26.18 -13.42 14.51
N LYS A 912 -25.12 -13.60 13.71
CA LYS A 912 -24.78 -14.89 13.13
C LYS A 912 -23.28 -15.12 13.12
N THR A 913 -22.89 -16.30 13.60
CA THR A 913 -21.50 -16.79 13.52
C THR A 913 -21.23 -17.35 12.12
N GLY A 914 -20.02 -17.08 11.62
CA GLY A 914 -19.50 -17.63 10.38
C GLY A 914 -18.14 -18.29 10.60
N THR A 915 -17.98 -19.47 10.02
CA THR A 915 -16.69 -20.13 9.88
C THR A 915 -16.64 -20.64 8.46
N ALA A 916 -15.64 -20.16 7.72
CA ALA A 916 -15.33 -20.63 6.38
C ALA A 916 -14.07 -21.47 6.45
N GLU A 917 -14.14 -22.66 5.88
CA GLU A 917 -13.02 -23.58 5.81
C GLU A 917 -12.27 -23.35 4.51
N ILE A 918 -10.95 -23.20 4.60
CA ILE A 918 -10.07 -23.05 3.44
C ILE A 918 -8.96 -24.10 3.54
N LEU A 919 -8.60 -24.67 2.39
CA LEU A 919 -7.38 -25.46 2.29
C LEU A 919 -6.24 -24.47 2.02
N PHE A 920 -5.37 -24.32 3.01
CA PHE A 920 -4.22 -23.44 2.91
C PHE A 920 -2.95 -24.28 2.92
N LYS A 921 -2.24 -24.28 1.80
CA LYS A 921 -0.91 -24.88 1.73
C LYS A 921 0.11 -23.77 1.89
N GLN A 922 0.75 -23.75 3.05
CA GLN A 922 1.75 -22.74 3.37
C GLN A 922 3.12 -23.11 2.82
N THR A 923 3.53 -24.35 3.01
CA THR A 923 4.89 -24.81 2.73
C THR A 923 5.06 -25.18 1.26
N LEU A 924 6.30 -25.13 0.79
CA LEU A 924 6.64 -25.39 -0.61
C LEU A 924 6.72 -26.88 -0.94
N ASP A 925 7.04 -27.72 0.06
CA ASP A 925 7.19 -29.16 -0.10
C ASP A 925 5.90 -29.80 -0.60
N ALA A 926 5.99 -30.75 -1.52
CA ALA A 926 4.90 -31.48 -2.14
C ALA A 926 4.30 -32.51 -1.19
N GLU A 927 5.13 -33.13 -0.36
CA GLU A 927 4.72 -34.12 0.64
C GLU A 927 3.70 -33.57 1.65
N SER A 928 3.87 -32.33 2.11
CA SER A 928 2.89 -31.69 2.99
C SER A 928 1.52 -31.59 2.32
N THR A 929 0.49 -31.86 3.11
CA THR A 929 -0.88 -31.64 2.67
C THR A 929 -1.32 -30.23 3.06
N ALA A 930 -2.21 -29.65 2.27
CA ALA A 930 -2.83 -28.37 2.64
C ALA A 930 -3.56 -28.52 3.97
N GLU A 931 -3.32 -27.60 4.89
CA GLU A 931 -3.97 -27.62 6.19
C GLU A 931 -5.36 -26.99 6.09
N LEU A 932 -6.30 -27.56 6.84
CA LEU A 932 -7.65 -27.02 6.94
C LEU A 932 -7.63 -25.83 7.90
N GLU A 933 -7.59 -24.64 7.32
CA GLU A 933 -7.62 -23.38 8.03
C GLU A 933 -9.00 -22.75 8.02
N LYS A 934 -9.24 -21.80 8.94
CA LYS A 934 -10.57 -21.21 9.13
C LYS A 934 -10.53 -19.69 9.05
N HIS A 935 -11.45 -19.13 8.30
CA HIS A 935 -11.78 -17.70 8.38
C HIS A 935 -13.00 -17.52 9.25
N VAL A 936 -12.90 -16.57 10.16
CA VAL A 936 -13.85 -16.39 11.24
C VAL A 936 -14.60 -15.10 11.02
N TRP A 937 -15.92 -15.20 11.12
CA TRP A 937 -16.85 -14.10 10.94
C TRP A 937 -17.83 -14.05 12.09
N PHE A 938 -18.25 -12.84 12.44
CA PHE A 938 -19.43 -12.59 13.22
C PHE A 938 -20.12 -11.34 12.69
N GLY A 939 -21.39 -11.45 12.34
CA GLY A 939 -22.24 -10.30 12.07
C GLY A 939 -23.20 -10.12 13.23
N GLY A 940 -23.24 -8.92 13.80
CA GLY A 940 -24.14 -8.56 14.88
C GLY A 940 -24.93 -7.30 14.55
N ILE A 941 -26.16 -7.26 15.05
CA ILE A 941 -27.02 -6.08 15.03
C ILE A 941 -27.37 -5.77 16.47
N SER A 942 -27.13 -4.54 16.91
CA SER A 942 -27.59 -4.04 18.20
C SER A 942 -28.84 -3.19 18.02
N PHE A 943 -29.73 -3.28 19.00
CA PHE A 943 -30.97 -2.51 19.09
C PHE A 943 -30.97 -1.69 20.37
N LYS A 944 -31.72 -0.59 20.39
CA LYS A 944 -31.86 0.24 21.59
C LYS A 944 -32.51 -0.53 22.74
N ASP A 945 -33.47 -1.40 22.42
CA ASP A 945 -34.24 -2.19 23.37
C ASP A 945 -34.31 -3.68 22.96
N LYS A 946 -35.01 -4.46 23.79
CA LYS A 946 -35.20 -5.91 23.64
C LYS A 946 -36.33 -6.30 22.67
N ASN A 947 -37.14 -5.34 22.22
CA ASN A 947 -38.24 -5.57 21.27
C ASN A 947 -37.73 -5.64 19.82
N LEU A 948 -36.46 -5.24 19.59
CA LEU A 948 -35.78 -5.33 18.28
C LEU A 948 -36.45 -4.46 17.19
N GLU A 949 -37.05 -3.35 17.60
CA GLU A 949 -37.72 -2.41 16.68
C GLU A 949 -36.73 -1.39 16.10
N GLU A 950 -35.98 -0.69 16.97
CA GLU A 950 -35.03 0.34 16.56
C GLU A 950 -33.58 -0.17 16.52
N PRO A 951 -33.04 -0.50 15.33
CA PRO A 951 -31.64 -0.89 15.21
C PRO A 951 -30.73 0.33 15.43
N GLU A 952 -29.61 0.09 16.11
CA GLU A 952 -28.65 1.11 16.54
C GLU A 952 -27.33 0.96 15.76
N LEU A 953 -26.73 -0.23 15.76
CA LEU A 953 -25.48 -0.52 15.03
C LEU A 953 -25.53 -1.87 14.32
N VAL A 954 -24.85 -1.94 13.19
CA VAL A 954 -24.41 -3.18 12.56
C VAL A 954 -22.91 -3.30 12.74
N VAL A 955 -22.46 -4.44 13.26
CA VAL A 955 -21.04 -4.71 13.49
C VAL A 955 -20.65 -6.02 12.83
N ILE A 956 -19.69 -5.96 11.90
CA ILE A 956 -19.07 -7.14 11.30
C ILE A 956 -17.66 -7.28 11.87
N VAL A 957 -17.37 -8.44 12.45
CA VAL A 957 -16.04 -8.82 12.91
C VAL A 957 -15.51 -9.91 11.98
N TYR A 958 -14.37 -9.66 11.36
CA TYR A 958 -13.67 -10.59 10.48
C TYR A 958 -12.25 -10.82 11.00
N SER A 959 -11.86 -12.09 11.05
CA SER A 959 -10.48 -12.51 11.35
C SER A 959 -10.06 -13.61 10.40
N ARG A 960 -8.96 -13.35 9.71
CA ARG A 960 -8.24 -14.35 8.93
C ARG A 960 -7.59 -15.36 9.88
N PHE A 961 -7.59 -16.63 9.47
CA PHE A 961 -7.02 -17.76 10.23
C PHE A 961 -7.51 -17.89 11.69
N GLY A 962 -8.74 -17.44 11.97
CA GLY A 962 -9.29 -17.42 13.31
C GLY A 962 -9.72 -18.78 13.85
N SER A 963 -9.78 -18.89 15.18
CA SER A 963 -10.16 -20.14 15.86
C SER A 963 -11.68 -20.32 16.04
N ALA A 964 -12.42 -19.26 16.41
CA ALA A 964 -13.88 -19.32 16.56
C ALA A 964 -14.60 -17.96 16.46
N GLY A 965 -15.62 -17.86 15.60
CA GLY A 965 -16.47 -16.65 15.45
C GLY A 965 -17.42 -16.34 16.58
N ARG A 966 -17.43 -17.20 17.61
CA ARG A 966 -18.28 -17.06 18.79
C ARG A 966 -17.85 -15.92 19.71
N GLN A 967 -16.59 -15.50 19.58
CA GLN A 967 -15.99 -14.39 20.32
C GLN A 967 -16.35 -13.01 19.73
N GLY A 968 -17.07 -12.96 18.61
CA GLY A 968 -17.53 -11.69 18.02
C GLY A 968 -18.66 -11.02 18.81
N ALA A 969 -19.56 -11.78 19.46
CA ALA A 969 -20.69 -11.18 20.17
C ALA A 969 -20.28 -10.26 21.35
N PRO A 970 -19.27 -10.62 22.18
CA PRO A 970 -18.72 -9.69 23.16
C PRO A 970 -18.09 -8.44 22.56
N ILE A 971 -17.42 -8.54 21.39
CA ILE A 971 -16.85 -7.39 20.68
C ILE A 971 -17.97 -6.44 20.24
N VAL A 972 -19.06 -6.97 19.66
CA VAL A 972 -20.24 -6.17 19.29
C VAL A 972 -20.85 -5.48 20.52
N ALA A 973 -20.96 -6.18 21.65
CA ALA A 973 -21.49 -5.61 22.88
C ALA A 973 -20.60 -4.48 23.42
N LYS A 974 -19.27 -4.65 23.42
CA LYS A 974 -18.32 -3.62 23.85
C LYS A 974 -18.38 -2.39 22.97
N LEU A 975 -18.43 -2.56 21.64
CA LEU A 975 -18.58 -1.45 20.70
C LEU A 975 -19.93 -0.74 20.84
N THR A 976 -21.01 -1.49 21.07
CA THR A 976 -22.33 -0.91 21.34
C THR A 976 -22.32 -0.10 22.65
N GLN A 977 -21.70 -0.63 23.70
CA GLN A 977 -21.55 0.11 24.96
C GLN A 977 -20.76 1.40 24.73
N LYS A 978 -19.60 1.32 24.06
CA LYS A 978 -18.75 2.48 23.78
C LYS A 978 -19.47 3.52 22.92
N TRP A 979 -20.25 3.08 21.94
CA TRP A 979 -21.07 3.97 21.12
C TRP A 979 -22.11 4.73 21.94
N ARG A 980 -22.84 4.04 22.83
CA ARG A 980 -23.79 4.69 23.74
C ARG A 980 -23.10 5.69 24.67
N GLU A 981 -21.91 5.37 25.18
CA GLU A 981 -21.11 6.29 25.97
C GLU A 981 -20.72 7.54 25.17
N ILE A 982 -20.24 7.37 23.93
CA ILE A 982 -19.91 8.48 23.02
C ILE A 982 -21.15 9.36 22.75
N GLN A 983 -22.31 8.76 22.49
CA GLN A 983 -23.57 9.49 22.27
C GLN A 983 -24.06 10.26 23.51
N THR A 984 -23.64 9.86 24.71
CA THR A 984 -23.97 10.61 25.94
C THR A 984 -22.98 11.74 26.23
N LEU A 985 -21.77 11.67 25.70
CA LEU A 985 -20.70 12.65 25.92
C LEU A 985 -20.75 13.83 24.95
N HIS A 986 -21.20 13.59 23.72
CA HIS A 986 -21.35 14.57 22.65
C HIS A 986 -22.83 14.81 22.36
#